data_AF-A0A8J2MVG0-F1
#
_entry.id   AF-A0A8J2MVG0-F1
#
_cell.length_a   1.000
_cell.length_b   1.000
_cell.length_c   1.000
_cell.angle_alpha   90.00
_cell.angle_beta   90.00
_cell.angle_gamma   90.00
#
_symmetry.space_group_name_H-M   'P 1'
#
loop_
_entity.id
_entity.type
_entity.pdbx_description
1 polymer ?
#
loop_
_entity_poly.entity_id
_entity_poly.type
_entity_poly.pdbx_seq_one_letter_code
_entity_poly.pdbx_strand_id
1 'polypeptide(L)'
;MWVRARNTFKMIDDYIKSCYNEQNSSTSLEQLMAILNKTRSSLINIFRNSSKNSSHRLVLNKNGEVVELDSGEVVKIDDGLRNEAIIISDLFNCDEFDALELVITGEVQIRHFPFLTRGLCAVVCYYDAHRFISAAVKALAEFRVDEKVSKPRELFEYLNQLLSDIAFIRRLIEVLQTVNVQSELQSLHHPHVNGLGGPKHQEILRELIEEMLENCAQTFHLICSSWQLESTPPFLNDLFVPLKELQPNTPFRNNHLSLWTAALILISPHNLQNMRCARDLLMGFHKEVVLEDWQDSCLQASLQFAVVVSYNWLSVHQLVQEVLGGFAIKEDDLLEKAVDGLAFQFIRKCVIAMPKFRENFIAFATVDTLIKNFIAHLSNQVVMLQHSGEIELQHVEEMLESGQLYRPRLHFENFIRCIADLYDGDSKYLEQLSAQFCSSESEELVKFLRNCRQLISPVLQVAFLDMLKNICKCRESAYFIFGLLSPCHAKFAQSTLSWDHFWKAMHNYLGLFKRKRGQTSGVIHAAPPGQHDTSQQIPQSELAGLVAWVQLVEIVTKNDQTARRHFADNGSWSCIEISISLVASAIPLVLKGALFRFLASIAIDEHGALKIWATLISLSVLSKTSSGKLIGIQDELETRECAFKCYDSSIGFLHLMKTLFLHSKNVDKRHLLQYLQFIVKSIICQFADRSYENVAQMWHLCSAACDSLYNFLHRYAITAEAILNADPQIVVLTQILNDSPAFRSLGAVLCDGAERLQDFSPRSMDREAAVLSVLRLLDISVSLHAPLINAVRATNSSIIIASLDSLFLSLVQGNATATYITVIVSYLAQSEVIPRHVYHIVSILRELCCCQPSIQSRLVQALSPLSLELIESFARLTSVKMAVIEASALDSPVYHGIDELSLARIRGETARLFIEMCSSSIENDPGTVNLVYLFCGLKMPDLVNSIIESPGKS
;
A
#
# COMPACT_ATOMS: atom_id res chain seq x y z
N MET A 1 31.62 -14.47 10.85
CA MET A 1 30.17 -14.52 10.64
C MET A 1 29.67 -13.79 9.37
N TRP A 2 29.72 -12.46 9.29
CA TRP A 2 29.02 -11.70 8.23
C TRP A 2 29.56 -11.92 6.81
N VAL A 3 30.89 -11.90 6.63
CA VAL A 3 31.51 -12.09 5.30
C VAL A 3 31.17 -13.47 4.74
N ARG A 4 31.22 -14.49 5.60
CA ARG A 4 30.85 -15.87 5.26
C ARG A 4 29.38 -15.97 4.81
N ALA A 5 28.45 -15.37 5.56
CA ALA A 5 27.03 -15.38 5.22
C ALA A 5 26.75 -14.67 3.88
N ARG A 6 27.31 -13.47 3.68
CA ARG A 6 27.15 -12.70 2.44
C ARG A 6 27.70 -13.42 1.22
N ASN A 7 28.90 -14.00 1.31
CA ASN A 7 29.51 -14.73 0.20
C ASN A 7 28.71 -16.00 -0.15
N THR A 8 28.15 -16.67 0.86
CA THR A 8 27.30 -17.84 0.66
C THR A 8 26.02 -17.47 -0.08
N PHE A 9 25.32 -16.42 0.37
CA PHE A 9 24.12 -15.93 -0.31
C PHE A 9 24.41 -15.52 -1.74
N LYS A 10 25.46 -14.73 -1.98
CA LYS A 10 25.82 -14.25 -3.31
C LYS A 10 26.13 -15.39 -4.28
N MET A 11 26.88 -16.40 -3.85
CA MET A 11 27.18 -17.58 -4.68
C MET A 11 25.91 -18.37 -5.03
N ILE A 12 24.99 -18.53 -4.08
CA ILE A 12 23.70 -19.20 -4.32
C ILE A 12 22.86 -18.40 -5.32
N ASP A 13 22.73 -17.09 -5.11
CA ASP A 13 21.95 -16.19 -5.97
C ASP A 13 22.52 -16.10 -7.40
N ASP A 14 23.84 -15.96 -7.52
CA ASP A 14 24.53 -15.94 -8.82
C ASP A 14 24.35 -17.27 -9.57
N TYR A 15 24.40 -18.41 -8.86
CA TYR A 15 24.14 -19.72 -9.46
C TYR A 15 22.68 -19.86 -9.92
N ILE A 16 21.71 -19.49 -9.09
CA ILE A 16 20.29 -19.54 -9.44
C ILE A 16 20.00 -18.68 -10.68
N LYS A 17 20.55 -17.46 -10.74
CA LYS A 17 20.44 -16.58 -11.92
C LYS A 17 21.08 -17.19 -13.17
N SER A 18 22.22 -17.89 -13.02
CA SER A 18 22.85 -18.58 -14.16
C SER A 18 21.96 -19.69 -14.73
N CYS A 19 21.23 -20.41 -13.87
CA CYS A 19 20.26 -21.43 -14.28
C CYS A 19 19.08 -20.80 -15.05
N TYR A 20 18.57 -19.66 -14.60
CA TYR A 20 17.51 -18.93 -15.31
C TYR A 20 17.97 -18.41 -16.69
N ASN A 21 19.25 -18.10 -16.85
CA ASN A 21 19.83 -17.62 -18.11
C ASN A 21 20.36 -18.76 -19.01
N GLU A 22 20.12 -20.02 -18.65
CA GLU A 22 20.61 -21.24 -19.36
C GLU A 22 22.14 -21.32 -19.53
N GLN A 23 22.91 -20.58 -18.72
CA GLN A 23 24.37 -20.57 -18.76
C GLN A 23 24.94 -21.57 -17.74
N ASN A 24 24.84 -22.87 -18.04
CA ASN A 24 25.28 -23.92 -17.13
C ASN A 24 26.79 -24.19 -17.27
N SER A 25 27.56 -24.04 -16.18
CA SER A 25 28.94 -24.55 -16.08
C SER A 25 29.03 -25.63 -15.01
N SER A 26 29.61 -26.79 -15.32
CA SER A 26 29.75 -27.89 -14.33
C SER A 26 30.62 -27.51 -13.13
N THR A 27 31.59 -26.61 -13.34
CA THR A 27 32.48 -26.08 -12.30
C THR A 27 31.76 -25.21 -11.26
N SER A 28 30.66 -24.53 -11.62
CA SER A 28 29.89 -23.74 -10.65
C SER A 28 29.05 -24.62 -9.72
N LEU A 29 28.60 -25.80 -10.18
CA LEU A 29 27.89 -26.79 -9.36
C LEU A 29 28.79 -27.37 -8.26
N GLU A 30 30.01 -27.81 -8.61
CA GLU A 30 30.95 -28.41 -7.65
C GLU A 30 31.32 -27.42 -6.54
N GLN A 31 31.55 -26.16 -6.91
CA GLN A 31 31.81 -25.08 -5.95
C GLN A 31 30.59 -24.81 -5.05
N LEU A 32 29.38 -24.80 -5.61
CA LEU A 32 28.15 -24.63 -4.83
C LEU A 32 27.97 -25.77 -3.84
N MET A 33 28.11 -27.03 -4.27
CA MET A 33 27.93 -28.20 -3.41
C MET A 33 28.98 -28.25 -2.28
N ALA A 34 30.23 -27.87 -2.56
CA ALA A 34 31.26 -27.75 -1.53
C ALA A 34 30.90 -26.70 -0.46
N ILE A 35 30.39 -25.54 -0.88
CA ILE A 35 29.96 -24.48 0.02
C ILE A 35 28.73 -24.93 0.83
N LEU A 36 27.69 -25.46 0.18
CA LEU A 36 26.47 -25.94 0.83
C LEU A 36 26.75 -27.01 1.89
N ASN A 37 27.68 -27.93 1.62
CA ASN A 37 28.09 -28.93 2.61
C ASN A 37 28.85 -28.30 3.79
N LYS A 38 29.72 -27.31 3.54
CA LYS A 38 30.44 -26.58 4.58
C LYS A 38 29.50 -25.73 5.46
N THR A 39 28.48 -25.11 4.86
CA THR A 39 27.56 -24.19 5.54
C THR A 39 26.27 -24.84 6.05
N ARG A 40 26.10 -26.16 5.87
CA ARG A 40 24.87 -26.89 6.21
C ARG A 40 24.43 -26.67 7.67
N SER A 41 25.37 -26.69 8.61
CA SER A 41 25.07 -26.47 10.04
C SER A 41 24.51 -25.07 10.31
N SER A 42 25.02 -24.05 9.61
CA SER A 42 24.54 -22.66 9.72
C SER A 42 23.18 -22.46 9.05
N LEU A 43 22.91 -23.15 7.94
CA LEU A 43 21.60 -23.11 7.27
C LEU A 43 20.50 -23.76 8.13
N ILE A 44 20.83 -24.83 8.87
CA ILE A 44 19.87 -25.51 9.77
C ILE A 44 19.62 -24.70 11.04
N ASN A 45 20.67 -24.12 11.63
CA ASN A 45 20.61 -23.42 12.91
C ASN A 45 20.38 -21.90 12.75
N ILE A 46 19.33 -21.50 12.03
CA ILE A 46 18.99 -20.08 11.84
C ILE A 46 18.84 -19.39 13.20
N PHE A 47 19.46 -18.22 13.33
CA PHE A 47 19.44 -17.40 14.55
C PHE A 47 19.99 -18.10 15.81
N ARG A 48 20.84 -19.13 15.65
CA ARG A 48 21.56 -19.77 16.74
C ARG A 48 23.06 -19.73 16.47
N ASN A 49 23.81 -19.11 17.37
CA ASN A 49 25.24 -18.91 17.22
C ASN A 49 26.04 -20.12 17.71
N SER A 50 27.28 -20.23 17.23
CA SER A 50 28.31 -21.07 17.84
C SER A 50 28.48 -20.66 19.31
N SER A 51 28.48 -21.61 20.24
CA SER A 51 28.62 -21.31 21.67
C SER A 51 30.00 -20.72 22.00
N LYS A 52 30.07 -19.90 23.04
CA LYS A 52 31.33 -19.34 23.58
C LYS A 52 32.40 -20.41 23.80
N ASN A 53 33.64 -20.09 23.43
CA ASN A 53 34.76 -20.99 23.54
C ASN A 53 35.83 -20.40 24.47
N SER A 54 35.98 -21.04 25.64
CA SER A 54 36.97 -20.64 26.65
C SER A 54 38.40 -20.57 26.12
N SER A 55 38.75 -21.39 25.11
CA SER A 55 40.07 -21.35 24.49
C SER A 55 40.26 -20.12 23.61
N HIS A 56 39.25 -19.72 22.82
CA HIS A 56 39.29 -18.51 22.00
C HIS A 56 39.29 -17.26 22.88
N ARG A 57 38.55 -17.27 24.00
CA ARG A 57 38.58 -16.19 24.99
C ARG A 57 39.96 -16.00 25.62
N LEU A 58 40.68 -17.09 25.90
CA LEU A 58 42.05 -17.03 26.43
C LEU A 58 43.04 -16.46 25.41
N VAL A 59 42.88 -16.79 24.12
CA VAL A 59 43.69 -16.22 23.03
C VAL A 59 43.45 -14.72 22.88
N LEU A 60 42.18 -14.29 22.90
CA LEU A 60 41.84 -12.86 22.84
C LEU A 60 42.33 -12.04 24.04
N ASN A 61 42.41 -12.65 25.22
CA ASN A 61 42.89 -11.97 26.43
C ASN A 61 44.41 -11.72 26.43
N LYS A 62 45.18 -12.34 25.52
CA LYS A 62 46.61 -12.08 25.41
C LYS A 62 46.87 -10.82 24.59
N ASN A 63 47.55 -9.85 25.19
CA ASN A 63 47.83 -8.56 24.54
C ASN A 63 48.79 -8.72 23.37
N GLY A 64 48.41 -8.23 22.19
CA GLY A 64 49.29 -8.11 21.02
C GLY A 64 49.52 -9.41 20.23
N GLU A 65 48.80 -10.49 20.52
CA GLU A 65 48.79 -11.70 19.68
C GLU A 65 48.10 -11.41 18.33
N VAL A 66 48.59 -12.10 17.30
CA VAL A 66 48.07 -12.05 15.94
C VAL A 66 47.17 -13.28 15.78
N VAL A 67 45.88 -13.05 15.53
CA VAL A 67 44.88 -14.12 15.37
C VAL A 67 44.54 -14.25 13.90
N GLU A 68 44.60 -15.48 13.40
CA GLU A 68 44.10 -15.84 12.07
C GLU A 68 42.64 -16.28 12.20
N LEU A 69 41.75 -15.58 11.52
CA LEU A 69 40.32 -15.89 11.48
C LEU A 69 40.03 -16.97 10.43
N ASP A 70 38.88 -17.64 10.57
CA ASP A 70 38.38 -18.62 9.59
C ASP A 70 38.19 -18.05 8.16
N SER A 71 38.15 -16.72 8.04
CA SER A 71 38.11 -15.98 6.77
C SER A 71 39.47 -15.94 6.06
N GLY A 72 40.55 -16.35 6.73
CA GLY A 72 41.94 -16.21 6.27
C GLY A 72 42.55 -14.83 6.57
N GLU A 73 41.85 -13.97 7.30
CA GLU A 73 42.37 -12.65 7.71
C GLU A 73 43.18 -12.75 9.01
N VAL A 74 44.34 -12.10 9.01
CA VAL A 74 45.29 -12.10 10.12
C VAL A 74 45.24 -10.75 10.81
N VAL A 75 44.73 -10.70 12.04
CA VAL A 75 44.44 -9.45 12.76
C VAL A 75 45.25 -9.33 14.04
N LYS A 76 45.87 -8.16 14.24
CA LYS A 76 46.56 -7.80 15.48
C LYS A 76 45.56 -7.20 16.46
N ILE A 77 45.43 -7.80 17.64
CA ILE A 77 44.43 -7.39 18.63
C ILE A 77 44.92 -6.17 19.44
N ASP A 78 44.12 -5.10 19.40
CA ASP A 78 44.21 -3.94 20.30
C ASP A 78 43.27 -4.10 21.52
N ASP A 79 43.57 -3.39 22.62
CA ASP A 79 42.73 -3.31 23.82
C ASP A 79 41.29 -2.90 23.48
N GLY A 80 41.10 -1.97 22.54
CA GLY A 80 39.76 -1.53 22.10
C GLY A 80 38.98 -2.65 21.38
N LEU A 81 39.61 -3.31 20.41
CA LEU A 81 39.00 -4.42 19.65
C LEU A 81 38.63 -5.59 20.56
N ARG A 82 39.51 -5.93 21.51
CA ARG A 82 39.29 -7.00 22.48
C ARG A 82 38.06 -6.74 23.34
N ASN A 83 37.95 -5.54 23.91
CA ASN A 83 36.85 -5.18 24.80
C ASN A 83 35.51 -5.23 24.06
N GLU A 84 35.45 -4.71 22.83
CA GLU A 84 34.25 -4.77 22.01
C GLU A 84 33.89 -6.20 21.58
N ALA A 85 34.87 -7.02 21.20
CA ALA A 85 34.64 -8.42 20.84
C ALA A 85 34.09 -9.23 22.02
N ILE A 86 34.58 -9.00 23.25
CA ILE A 86 34.05 -9.62 24.47
C ILE A 86 32.60 -9.17 24.73
N ILE A 87 32.31 -7.88 24.58
CA ILE A 87 30.95 -7.34 24.75
C ILE A 87 29.98 -8.00 23.76
N ILE A 88 30.36 -8.10 22.48
CA ILE A 88 29.51 -8.71 21.43
C ILE A 88 29.34 -10.21 21.66
N SER A 89 30.41 -10.91 22.04
CA SER A 89 30.35 -12.33 22.42
C SER A 89 29.40 -12.54 23.60
N ASP A 90 29.46 -11.65 24.61
CA ASP A 90 28.60 -11.74 25.78
C ASP A 90 27.15 -11.37 25.47
N LEU A 91 26.91 -10.39 24.60
CA LEU A 91 25.60 -9.94 24.16
C LEU A 91 24.84 -11.01 23.35
N PHE A 92 25.48 -11.58 22.33
CA PHE A 92 24.83 -12.55 21.43
C PHE A 92 25.12 -14.01 21.79
N ASN A 93 25.84 -14.25 22.90
CA ASN A 93 26.30 -15.57 23.30
C ASN A 93 26.98 -16.35 22.14
N CYS A 94 27.88 -15.67 21.42
CA CYS A 94 28.57 -16.21 20.25
C CYS A 94 30.06 -16.46 20.52
N ASP A 95 30.68 -17.30 19.69
CA ASP A 95 32.12 -17.56 19.73
C ASP A 95 32.93 -16.27 19.62
N GLU A 96 34.02 -16.20 20.37
CA GLU A 96 34.81 -14.99 20.49
C GLU A 96 35.52 -14.59 19.19
N PHE A 97 35.87 -15.53 18.29
CA PHE A 97 36.40 -15.20 16.96
C PHE A 97 35.32 -14.71 15.99
N ASP A 98 34.09 -15.24 16.10
CA ASP A 98 32.94 -14.72 15.35
C ASP A 98 32.61 -13.27 15.78
N ALA A 99 32.67 -12.99 17.08
CA ALA A 99 32.50 -11.65 17.62
C ALA A 99 33.62 -10.70 17.16
N LEU A 100 34.88 -11.16 17.14
CA LEU A 100 36.00 -10.38 16.61
C LEU A 100 35.81 -10.05 15.11
N GLU A 101 35.42 -11.03 14.29
CA GLU A 101 35.14 -10.82 12.86
C GLU A 101 34.02 -9.78 12.65
N LEU A 102 32.97 -9.78 13.49
CA LEU A 102 31.89 -8.79 13.45
C LEU A 102 32.39 -7.38 13.77
N VAL A 103 33.26 -7.19 14.77
CA VAL A 103 33.84 -5.89 15.11
C VAL A 103 34.70 -5.35 13.98
N ILE A 104 35.56 -6.18 13.39
CA ILE A 104 36.42 -5.80 12.26
C ILE A 104 35.58 -5.45 11.04
N THR A 105 34.56 -6.27 10.74
CA THR A 105 33.61 -5.98 9.66
C THR A 105 32.89 -4.66 9.93
N GLY A 106 32.46 -4.42 11.17
CA GLY A 106 31.87 -3.17 11.62
C GLY A 106 32.77 -1.98 11.31
N GLU A 107 34.08 -2.09 11.57
CA GLU A 107 35.06 -1.04 11.27
C GLU A 107 35.13 -0.69 9.78
N VAL A 108 35.09 -1.70 8.90
CA VAL A 108 35.00 -1.50 7.45
C VAL A 108 33.68 -0.82 7.07
N GLN A 109 32.57 -1.20 7.72
CA GLN A 109 31.23 -0.69 7.44
C GLN A 109 30.96 0.73 7.97
N ILE A 110 31.79 1.28 8.86
CA ILE A 110 31.69 2.68 9.32
C ILE A 110 31.70 3.66 8.12
N ARG A 111 32.39 3.31 7.03
CA ARG A 111 32.40 4.13 5.81
C ARG A 111 31.01 4.27 5.16
N HIS A 112 30.17 3.23 5.28
CA HIS A 112 28.80 3.24 4.80
C HIS A 112 27.82 3.81 5.83
N PHE A 113 28.16 3.75 7.12
CA PHE A 113 27.35 4.29 8.22
C PHE A 113 28.16 5.26 9.08
N PRO A 114 28.49 6.47 8.57
CA PRO A 114 29.39 7.40 9.27
C PRO A 114 28.82 7.94 10.59
N PHE A 115 27.51 7.80 10.81
CA PHE A 115 26.81 8.20 12.03
C PHE A 115 26.79 7.12 13.11
N LEU A 116 27.36 5.93 12.87
CA LEU A 116 27.42 4.81 13.81
C LEU A 116 28.84 4.60 14.33
N THR A 117 28.94 4.12 15.57
CA THR A 117 30.20 3.63 16.12
C THR A 117 30.49 2.22 15.64
N ARG A 118 31.77 1.79 15.71
CA ARG A 118 32.20 0.44 15.34
C ARG A 118 31.32 -0.66 15.94
N GLY A 119 31.06 -0.59 17.25
CA GLY A 119 30.21 -1.55 17.95
C GLY A 119 28.75 -1.56 17.44
N LEU A 120 28.16 -0.41 17.15
CA LEU A 120 26.79 -0.33 16.58
C LEU A 120 26.75 -0.89 15.15
N CYS A 121 27.78 -0.65 14.34
CA CYS A 121 27.91 -1.28 13.02
C CYS A 121 28.05 -2.81 13.13
N ALA A 122 28.76 -3.31 14.13
CA ALA A 122 28.90 -4.74 14.36
C ALA A 122 27.55 -5.40 14.74
N VAL A 123 26.71 -4.71 15.52
CA VAL A 123 25.32 -5.15 15.80
C VAL A 123 24.49 -5.21 14.51
N VAL A 124 24.60 -4.20 13.63
CA VAL A 124 23.93 -4.24 12.31
C VAL A 124 24.42 -5.43 11.48
N CYS A 125 25.74 -5.65 11.42
CA CYS A 125 26.33 -6.79 10.70
C CYS A 125 25.87 -8.14 11.26
N TYR A 126 25.60 -8.25 12.56
CA TYR A 126 25.09 -9.48 13.16
C TYR A 126 23.69 -9.85 12.62
N TYR A 127 22.75 -8.92 12.66
CA TYR A 127 21.39 -9.18 12.15
C TYR A 127 21.38 -9.34 10.63
N ASP A 128 22.19 -8.56 9.91
CA ASP A 128 22.33 -8.68 8.46
C ASP A 128 22.94 -10.03 8.05
N ALA A 129 23.83 -10.62 8.87
CA ALA A 129 24.35 -11.98 8.62
C ALA A 129 23.25 -13.04 8.69
N HIS A 130 22.36 -12.95 9.69
CA HIS A 130 21.21 -13.86 9.80
C HIS A 130 20.17 -13.62 8.69
N ARG A 131 19.98 -12.37 8.26
CA ARG A 131 19.18 -12.04 7.09
C ARG A 131 19.72 -12.67 5.81
N PHE A 132 21.03 -12.63 5.56
CA PHE A 132 21.63 -13.31 4.41
C PHE A 132 21.43 -14.83 4.45
N ILE A 133 21.54 -15.44 5.64
CA ILE A 133 21.31 -16.88 5.81
C ILE A 133 19.84 -17.21 5.53
N SER A 134 18.88 -16.47 6.10
CA SER A 134 17.46 -16.73 5.86
C SER A 134 17.07 -16.46 4.40
N ALA A 135 17.63 -15.42 3.77
CA ALA A 135 17.45 -15.14 2.35
C ALA A 135 18.02 -16.25 1.46
N ALA A 136 19.18 -16.83 1.82
CA ALA A 136 19.77 -17.95 1.10
C ALA A 136 18.87 -19.19 1.17
N VAL A 137 18.35 -19.51 2.36
CA VAL A 137 17.46 -20.67 2.52
C VAL A 137 16.13 -20.46 1.79
N LYS A 138 15.58 -19.25 1.83
CA LYS A 138 14.41 -18.88 1.04
C LYS A 138 14.66 -19.10 -0.45
N ALA A 139 15.75 -18.54 -1.00
CA ALA A 139 16.09 -18.69 -2.41
C ALA A 139 16.25 -20.17 -2.83
N LEU A 140 16.85 -21.00 -1.96
CA LEU A 140 16.95 -22.44 -2.17
C LEU A 140 15.59 -23.15 -2.15
N ALA A 141 14.68 -22.73 -1.26
CA ALA A 141 13.31 -23.27 -1.18
C ALA A 141 12.47 -22.86 -2.39
N GLU A 142 12.54 -21.60 -2.83
CA GLU A 142 11.89 -21.10 -4.05
C GLU A 142 12.40 -21.86 -5.27
N PHE A 143 13.72 -21.99 -5.39
CA PHE A 143 14.35 -22.74 -6.46
C PHE A 143 13.85 -24.18 -6.47
N ARG A 144 13.75 -24.86 -5.32
CA ARG A 144 13.23 -26.24 -5.21
C ARG A 144 11.82 -26.38 -5.81
N VAL A 145 10.92 -25.46 -5.47
CA VAL A 145 9.49 -25.50 -5.87
C VAL A 145 9.30 -25.09 -7.33
N ASP A 146 10.17 -24.27 -7.92
CA ASP A 146 10.01 -23.80 -9.29
C ASP A 146 10.14 -24.93 -10.34
N GLU A 147 9.02 -25.40 -10.87
CA GLU A 147 8.98 -26.47 -11.87
C GLU A 147 9.55 -26.06 -13.24
N LYS A 148 9.70 -24.77 -13.52
CA LYS A 148 10.10 -24.27 -14.85
C LYS A 148 11.59 -24.48 -15.14
N VAL A 149 12.42 -24.59 -14.11
CA VAL A 149 13.87 -24.71 -14.25
C VAL A 149 14.31 -26.15 -14.04
N SER A 150 15.07 -26.70 -15.00
CA SER A 150 15.68 -28.02 -14.89
C SER A 150 16.78 -28.00 -13.83
N LYS A 151 16.68 -28.90 -12.85
CA LYS A 151 17.60 -28.98 -11.71
C LYS A 151 18.54 -30.18 -11.84
N PRO A 152 19.84 -30.01 -11.58
CA PRO A 152 20.76 -31.13 -11.41
C PRO A 152 20.28 -32.07 -10.30
N ARG A 153 20.40 -33.38 -10.53
CA ARG A 153 19.92 -34.41 -9.58
C ARG A 153 20.55 -34.29 -8.20
N GLU A 154 21.86 -34.06 -8.13
CA GLU A 154 22.60 -33.93 -6.87
C GLU A 154 22.09 -32.77 -6.01
N LEU A 155 21.84 -31.62 -6.63
CA LEU A 155 21.31 -30.44 -5.94
C LEU A 155 19.87 -30.66 -5.49
N PHE A 156 19.04 -31.31 -6.31
CA PHE A 156 17.66 -31.63 -5.95
C PHE A 156 17.58 -32.59 -4.75
N GLU A 157 18.44 -33.61 -4.71
CA GLU A 157 18.53 -34.53 -3.58
C GLU A 157 18.99 -33.82 -2.30
N TYR A 158 20.01 -32.95 -2.39
CA TYR A 158 20.46 -32.15 -1.26
C TYR A 158 19.33 -31.23 -0.74
N LEU A 159 18.63 -30.52 -1.63
CA LEU A 159 17.52 -29.64 -1.26
C LEU A 159 16.38 -30.40 -0.57
N ASN A 160 16.02 -31.59 -1.09
CA ASN A 160 15.03 -32.43 -0.42
C ASN A 160 15.49 -32.88 0.97
N GLN A 161 16.76 -33.22 1.14
CA GLN A 161 17.29 -33.58 2.46
C GLN A 161 17.25 -32.40 3.43
N LEU A 162 17.63 -31.19 2.99
CA LEU A 162 17.65 -30.00 3.84
C LEU A 162 16.24 -29.54 4.24
N LEU A 163 15.33 -29.45 3.27
CA LEU A 163 13.97 -28.95 3.49
C LEU A 163 13.04 -29.97 4.16
N SER A 164 13.45 -31.23 4.23
CA SER A 164 12.73 -32.27 4.98
C SER A 164 13.35 -32.56 6.36
N ASP A 165 14.42 -31.86 6.73
CA ASP A 165 15.06 -32.02 8.03
C ASP A 165 14.16 -31.47 9.15
N ILE A 166 13.73 -32.35 10.05
CA ILE A 166 12.83 -32.03 11.16
C ILE A 166 13.46 -31.01 12.10
N ALA A 167 14.79 -31.09 12.32
CA ALA A 167 15.48 -30.16 13.20
C ALA A 167 15.46 -28.74 12.64
N PHE A 168 15.62 -28.60 11.32
CA PHE A 168 15.53 -27.33 10.63
C PHE A 168 14.12 -26.73 10.72
N ILE A 169 13.08 -27.54 10.46
CA ILE A 169 11.69 -27.07 10.50
C ILE A 169 11.28 -26.65 11.90
N ARG A 170 11.62 -27.45 12.93
CA ARG A 170 11.40 -27.06 14.34
C ARG A 170 12.09 -25.75 14.66
N ARG A 171 13.30 -25.55 14.15
CA ARG A 171 14.01 -24.29 14.36
C ARG A 171 13.32 -23.10 13.70
N LEU A 172 12.79 -23.25 12.48
CA LEU A 172 12.00 -22.20 11.83
C LEU A 172 10.78 -21.83 12.67
N ILE A 173 10.05 -22.86 13.16
CA ILE A 173 8.88 -22.69 14.02
C ILE A 173 9.25 -21.96 15.32
N GLU A 174 10.34 -22.34 15.99
CA GLU A 174 10.87 -21.67 17.19
C GLU A 174 11.22 -20.20 16.92
N VAL A 175 11.92 -19.91 15.82
CA VAL A 175 12.32 -18.53 15.47
C VAL A 175 11.09 -17.67 15.22
N LEU A 176 10.12 -18.18 14.46
CA LEU A 176 8.86 -17.48 14.19
C LEU A 176 8.02 -17.24 15.45
N GLN A 177 8.19 -18.03 16.51
CA GLN A 177 7.48 -17.83 17.78
C GLN A 177 8.21 -16.85 18.70
N THR A 178 9.51 -17.07 18.90
CA THR A 178 10.29 -16.44 19.96
C THR A 178 10.82 -15.06 19.57
N VAL A 179 11.21 -14.89 18.32
CA VAL A 179 11.87 -13.67 17.85
C VAL A 179 10.81 -12.66 17.42
N ASN A 180 10.85 -11.47 18.02
CA ASN A 180 10.08 -10.31 17.58
C ASN A 180 10.92 -9.04 17.72
N VAL A 181 10.60 -8.01 16.92
CA VAL A 181 11.37 -6.76 16.90
C VAL A 181 11.46 -6.14 18.30
N GLN A 182 10.37 -6.14 19.06
CA GLN A 182 10.34 -5.52 20.38
C GLN A 182 11.24 -6.25 21.39
N SER A 183 11.24 -7.58 21.41
CA SER A 183 12.06 -8.38 22.32
C SER A 183 13.53 -8.26 21.99
N GLU A 184 13.88 -8.25 20.70
CA GLU A 184 15.25 -8.05 20.24
C GLU A 184 15.76 -6.66 20.60
N LEU A 185 14.98 -5.60 20.32
CA LEU A 185 15.36 -4.24 20.72
C LEU A 185 15.46 -4.12 22.25
N GLN A 186 14.57 -4.76 23.03
CA GLN A 186 14.67 -4.79 24.49
C GLN A 186 15.92 -5.53 24.97
N SER A 187 16.31 -6.63 24.32
CA SER A 187 17.54 -7.36 24.64
C SER A 187 18.79 -6.53 24.37
N LEU A 188 18.77 -5.66 23.36
CA LEU A 188 19.85 -4.71 23.06
C LEU A 188 19.87 -3.52 24.04
N HIS A 189 18.81 -3.31 24.81
CA HIS A 189 18.68 -2.26 25.83
C HIS A 189 19.15 -2.76 27.22
N HIS A 190 20.36 -3.32 27.29
CA HIS A 190 20.93 -3.73 28.58
C HIS A 190 21.62 -2.55 29.30
N PRO A 191 21.52 -2.43 30.64
CA PRO A 191 22.05 -1.30 31.39
C PRO A 191 23.58 -1.13 31.32
N HIS A 192 24.30 -2.16 30.88
CA HIS A 192 25.76 -2.16 30.74
C HIS A 192 26.25 -2.15 29.28
N VAL A 193 25.34 -2.29 28.30
CA VAL A 193 25.67 -2.35 26.87
C VAL A 193 24.66 -1.48 26.13
N ASN A 194 25.08 -0.31 25.68
CA ASN A 194 24.24 0.56 24.86
C ASN A 194 24.24 0.07 23.40
N GLY A 195 23.60 -1.08 23.15
CA GLY A 195 23.51 -1.73 21.83
C GLY A 195 22.53 -1.06 20.88
N LEU A 196 21.78 -0.06 21.35
CA LEU A 196 20.85 0.74 20.57
C LEU A 196 21.41 2.14 20.33
N GLY A 197 21.55 2.50 19.06
CA GLY A 197 21.88 3.85 18.64
C GLY A 197 20.66 4.76 18.55
N GLY A 198 20.83 5.88 17.84
CA GLY A 198 19.75 6.81 17.51
C GLY A 198 18.65 6.19 16.61
N PRO A 199 17.61 6.96 16.26
CA PRO A 199 16.43 6.45 15.54
C PRO A 199 16.78 5.77 14.21
N LYS A 200 17.76 6.31 13.46
CA LYS A 200 18.31 5.70 12.24
C LYS A 200 18.79 4.26 12.44
N HIS A 201 19.50 4.01 13.54
CA HIS A 201 20.02 2.67 13.86
C HIS A 201 18.88 1.70 14.18
N GLN A 202 17.89 2.17 14.94
CA GLN A 202 16.75 1.36 15.34
C GLN A 202 15.87 0.96 14.15
N GLU A 203 15.72 1.85 13.16
CA GLU A 203 14.98 1.54 11.92
C GLU A 203 15.72 0.48 11.09
N ILE A 204 17.03 0.64 10.88
CA ILE A 204 17.84 -0.36 10.16
C ILE A 204 17.71 -1.73 10.83
N LEU A 205 17.80 -1.79 12.16
CA LEU A 205 17.64 -3.05 12.88
C LEU A 205 16.23 -3.64 12.74
N ARG A 206 15.19 -2.80 12.78
CA ARG A 206 13.81 -3.22 12.57
C ARG A 206 13.63 -3.85 11.19
N GLU A 207 14.08 -3.17 10.13
CA GLU A 207 13.99 -3.68 8.76
C GLU A 207 14.71 -5.03 8.61
N LEU A 208 15.94 -5.15 9.11
CA LEU A 208 16.71 -6.40 9.02
C LEU A 208 16.04 -7.57 9.75
N ILE A 209 15.48 -7.33 10.95
CA ILE A 209 14.79 -8.36 11.74
C ILE A 209 13.48 -8.75 11.06
N GLU A 210 12.71 -7.78 10.55
CA GLU A 210 11.44 -8.05 9.86
C GLU A 210 11.65 -8.82 8.56
N GLU A 211 12.63 -8.43 7.75
CA GLU A 211 12.98 -9.14 6.50
C GLU A 211 13.46 -10.57 6.81
N MET A 212 14.27 -10.75 7.87
CA MET A 212 14.69 -12.07 8.30
C MET A 212 13.50 -12.96 8.69
N LEU A 213 12.56 -12.44 9.49
CA LEU A 213 11.36 -13.17 9.91
C LEU A 213 10.45 -13.49 8.72
N GLU A 214 10.32 -12.57 7.77
CA GLU A 214 9.56 -12.78 6.54
C GLU A 214 10.20 -13.89 5.68
N ASN A 215 11.52 -13.87 5.49
CA ASN A 215 12.24 -14.92 4.78
C ASN A 215 12.04 -16.31 5.43
N CYS A 216 12.06 -16.38 6.77
CA CYS A 216 11.76 -17.61 7.52
C CYS A 216 10.30 -18.08 7.32
N ALA A 217 9.34 -17.16 7.37
CA ALA A 217 7.92 -17.48 7.18
C ALA A 217 7.64 -17.99 5.76
N GLN A 218 8.17 -17.31 4.74
CA GLN A 218 8.04 -17.72 3.33
C GLN A 218 8.71 -19.08 3.07
N THR A 219 9.90 -19.31 3.62
CA THR A 219 10.56 -20.62 3.56
C THR A 219 9.68 -21.71 4.15
N PHE A 220 9.08 -21.46 5.32
CA PHE A 220 8.19 -22.41 5.97
C PHE A 220 6.92 -22.68 5.14
N HIS A 221 6.31 -21.65 4.55
CA HIS A 221 5.17 -21.78 3.65
C HIS A 221 5.50 -22.64 2.42
N LEU A 222 6.68 -22.43 1.81
CA LEU A 222 7.17 -23.22 0.67
C LEU A 222 7.45 -24.69 1.03
N ILE A 223 7.95 -24.94 2.25
CA ILE A 223 8.10 -26.31 2.77
C ILE A 223 6.73 -26.97 2.90
N CYS A 224 5.75 -26.28 3.49
CA CYS A 224 4.39 -26.79 3.63
C CYS A 224 3.69 -27.01 2.28
N SER A 225 3.93 -26.17 1.28
CA SER A 225 3.34 -26.33 -0.07
C SER A 225 3.98 -27.46 -0.89
N SER A 226 5.12 -27.99 -0.47
CA SER A 226 5.85 -29.05 -1.18
C SER A 226 6.25 -30.20 -0.26
N TRP A 227 5.46 -30.43 0.80
CA TRP A 227 5.74 -31.48 1.75
C TRP A 227 5.67 -32.85 1.08
N GLN A 228 6.55 -33.76 1.52
CA GLN A 228 6.72 -35.07 0.91
C GLN A 228 5.40 -35.84 0.80
N LEU A 229 5.18 -36.43 -0.38
CA LEU A 229 3.91 -37.05 -0.79
C LEU A 229 3.56 -38.30 0.03
N GLU A 230 4.50 -38.88 0.77
CA GLU A 230 4.40 -40.23 1.35
C GLU A 230 4.26 -40.27 2.88
N SER A 231 4.52 -39.18 3.61
CA SER A 231 4.48 -39.20 5.08
C SER A 231 3.80 -37.97 5.70
N THR A 232 3.04 -38.20 6.76
CA THR A 232 2.45 -37.13 7.57
C THR A 232 3.55 -36.25 8.17
N PRO A 233 3.43 -34.91 8.11
CA PRO A 233 4.41 -33.99 8.68
C PRO A 233 4.66 -34.29 10.18
N PRO A 234 5.89 -34.66 10.57
CA PRO A 234 6.20 -35.01 11.96
C PRO A 234 6.20 -33.79 12.90
N PHE A 235 6.25 -32.58 12.34
CA PHE A 235 6.19 -31.30 13.07
C PHE A 235 4.76 -30.77 13.23
N LEU A 236 3.73 -31.54 12.85
CA LEU A 236 2.34 -31.09 12.89
C LEU A 236 1.92 -30.63 14.30
N ASN A 237 2.36 -31.33 15.34
CA ASN A 237 2.08 -30.95 16.72
C ASN A 237 2.81 -29.66 17.11
N ASP A 238 4.07 -29.52 16.69
CA ASP A 238 4.90 -28.32 16.94
C ASP A 238 4.28 -27.05 16.30
N LEU A 239 3.52 -27.22 15.21
CA LEU A 239 2.75 -26.16 14.55
C LEU A 239 1.54 -25.69 15.38
N PHE A 240 0.83 -26.62 16.03
CA PHE A 240 -0.41 -26.31 16.75
C PHE A 240 -0.19 -25.84 18.19
N VAL A 241 0.85 -26.27 18.88
CA VAL A 241 1.13 -25.87 20.29
C VAL A 241 0.99 -24.37 20.54
N PRO A 242 1.60 -23.46 19.74
CA PRO A 242 1.51 -22.01 19.98
C PRO A 242 0.13 -21.45 19.69
N LEU A 243 -0.59 -22.07 18.74
CA LEU A 243 -1.94 -21.68 18.39
C LEU A 243 -2.93 -22.11 19.49
N LYS A 244 -2.69 -23.27 20.12
CA LYS A 244 -3.49 -23.78 21.25
C LYS A 244 -3.33 -22.97 22.53
N GLU A 245 -2.13 -22.46 22.79
CA GLU A 245 -1.81 -21.65 23.98
C GLU A 245 -2.35 -20.21 23.90
N LEU A 246 -2.87 -19.79 22.75
CA LEU A 246 -3.34 -18.43 22.53
C LEU A 246 -4.63 -18.15 23.31
N GLN A 247 -4.60 -17.16 24.20
CA GLN A 247 -5.76 -16.80 25.01
C GLN A 247 -6.78 -15.94 24.22
N PRO A 248 -8.10 -16.09 24.48
CA PRO A 248 -9.19 -15.52 23.68
C PRO A 248 -9.34 -13.98 23.68
N ASN A 249 -8.38 -13.23 24.23
CA ASN A 249 -8.34 -11.75 24.18
C ASN A 249 -6.95 -11.21 23.82
N THR A 250 -6.00 -12.09 23.51
CA THR A 250 -4.67 -11.66 23.09
C THR A 250 -4.72 -11.26 21.61
N PRO A 251 -4.05 -10.16 21.22
CA PRO A 251 -4.07 -9.75 19.83
C PRO A 251 -3.42 -10.83 18.97
N PHE A 252 -4.10 -11.22 17.89
CA PHE A 252 -3.51 -12.07 16.86
C PHE A 252 -2.27 -11.34 16.30
N ARG A 253 -1.14 -12.01 16.11
CA ARG A 253 0.15 -11.39 15.72
C ARG A 253 0.64 -12.02 14.42
N ASN A 254 1.65 -11.40 13.79
CA ASN A 254 2.25 -11.90 12.55
C ASN A 254 2.79 -13.35 12.68
N ASN A 255 3.31 -13.68 13.86
CA ASN A 255 3.82 -15.01 14.20
C ASN A 255 2.69 -16.06 14.11
N HIS A 256 1.55 -15.75 14.72
CA HIS A 256 0.36 -16.61 14.68
C HIS A 256 -0.22 -16.72 13.27
N LEU A 257 -0.24 -15.61 12.52
CA LEU A 257 -0.68 -15.60 11.12
C LEU A 257 0.17 -16.55 10.27
N SER A 258 1.50 -16.48 10.40
CA SER A 258 2.42 -17.32 9.63
C SER A 258 2.19 -18.82 9.88
N LEU A 259 2.01 -19.22 11.14
CA LEU A 259 1.72 -20.60 11.52
C LEU A 259 0.32 -21.05 11.09
N TRP A 260 -0.70 -20.21 11.27
CA TRP A 260 -2.07 -20.50 10.84
C TRP A 260 -2.16 -20.67 9.32
N THR A 261 -1.52 -19.78 8.55
CA THR A 261 -1.43 -19.91 7.09
C THR A 261 -0.71 -21.19 6.69
N ALA A 262 0.39 -21.55 7.35
CA ALA A 262 1.10 -22.81 7.08
C ALA A 262 0.21 -24.05 7.31
N ALA A 263 -0.62 -24.04 8.36
CA ALA A 263 -1.58 -25.11 8.62
C ALA A 263 -2.60 -25.25 7.49
N LEU A 264 -3.12 -24.13 6.97
CA LEU A 264 -4.05 -24.13 5.84
C LEU A 264 -3.41 -24.59 4.53
N ILE A 265 -2.15 -24.20 4.27
CA ILE A 265 -1.42 -24.65 3.07
C ILE A 265 -1.32 -26.18 3.06
N LEU A 266 -0.99 -26.81 4.20
CA LEU A 266 -0.87 -28.28 4.28
C LEU A 266 -2.13 -29.03 3.83
N ILE A 267 -3.31 -28.51 4.19
CA ILE A 267 -4.61 -29.09 3.81
C ILE A 267 -5.21 -28.48 2.53
N SER A 268 -4.46 -27.65 1.81
CA SER A 268 -4.98 -27.04 0.58
C SER A 268 -5.23 -28.10 -0.51
N PRO A 269 -6.20 -27.87 -1.42
CA PRO A 269 -6.49 -28.78 -2.53
C PRO A 269 -5.27 -29.19 -3.34
N HIS A 270 -4.38 -28.24 -3.63
CA HIS A 270 -3.18 -28.47 -4.43
C HIS A 270 -2.25 -29.51 -3.80
N ASN A 271 -2.09 -29.44 -2.48
CA ASN A 271 -1.30 -30.41 -1.73
C ASN A 271 -2.02 -31.75 -1.61
N LEU A 272 -3.29 -31.72 -1.23
CA LEU A 272 -4.07 -32.94 -1.01
C LEU A 272 -4.25 -33.78 -2.28
N GLN A 273 -4.28 -33.16 -3.47
CA GLN A 273 -4.32 -33.88 -4.75
C GLN A 273 -3.10 -34.78 -4.96
N ASN A 274 -1.93 -34.30 -4.53
CA ASN A 274 -0.65 -34.92 -4.82
C ASN A 274 -0.23 -35.90 -3.71
N MET A 275 -0.68 -35.68 -2.47
CA MET A 275 -0.27 -36.47 -1.29
C MET A 275 -0.94 -37.85 -1.20
N ARG A 276 -0.14 -38.91 -1.16
CA ARG A 276 -0.59 -40.28 -0.88
C ARG A 276 -1.04 -40.46 0.58
N CYS A 277 -0.45 -39.70 1.51
CA CYS A 277 -0.80 -39.71 2.93
C CYS A 277 -1.89 -38.69 3.32
N ALA A 278 -2.66 -38.16 2.36
CA ALA A 278 -3.69 -37.16 2.62
C ALA A 278 -4.69 -37.58 3.71
N ARG A 279 -5.02 -38.88 3.79
CA ARG A 279 -5.85 -39.44 4.85
C ARG A 279 -5.20 -39.30 6.23
N ASP A 280 -3.96 -39.71 6.38
CA ASP A 280 -3.25 -39.67 7.67
C ASP A 280 -3.03 -38.23 8.14
N LEU A 281 -2.80 -37.31 7.21
CA LEU A 281 -2.75 -35.88 7.46
C LEU A 281 -4.10 -35.38 8.02
N LEU A 282 -5.20 -35.63 7.32
CA LEU A 282 -6.54 -35.20 7.76
C LEU A 282 -6.96 -35.86 9.08
N MET A 283 -6.56 -37.11 9.32
CA MET A 283 -6.76 -37.77 10.62
C MET A 283 -5.96 -37.07 11.73
N GLY A 284 -4.71 -36.69 11.46
CA GLY A 284 -3.89 -35.91 12.39
C GLY A 284 -4.51 -34.55 12.71
N PHE A 285 -4.92 -33.81 11.68
CA PHE A 285 -5.65 -32.54 11.85
C PHE A 285 -6.95 -32.73 12.63
N HIS A 286 -7.77 -33.74 12.29
CA HIS A 286 -9.02 -34.00 13.00
C HIS A 286 -8.77 -34.32 14.47
N LYS A 287 -7.73 -35.10 14.80
CA LYS A 287 -7.36 -35.36 16.19
C LYS A 287 -7.00 -34.06 16.93
N GLU A 288 -6.08 -33.28 16.38
CA GLU A 288 -5.54 -32.09 17.05
C GLU A 288 -6.55 -30.92 17.14
N VAL A 289 -7.42 -30.79 16.15
CA VAL A 289 -8.35 -29.65 16.00
C VAL A 289 -9.76 -29.95 16.52
N VAL A 290 -10.20 -31.22 16.49
CA VAL A 290 -11.57 -31.59 16.90
C VAL A 290 -11.60 -32.30 18.26
N LEU A 291 -10.60 -33.11 18.60
CA LEU A 291 -10.61 -33.89 19.84
C LEU A 291 -9.88 -33.21 21.00
N GLU A 292 -8.93 -32.32 20.72
CA GLU A 292 -8.18 -31.61 21.76
C GLU A 292 -8.78 -30.24 22.08
N ASP A 293 -8.54 -29.79 23.31
CA ASP A 293 -9.03 -28.49 23.81
C ASP A 293 -8.13 -27.34 23.36
N TRP A 294 -8.74 -26.26 22.91
CA TRP A 294 -8.08 -25.02 22.51
C TRP A 294 -8.51 -23.89 23.45
N GLN A 295 -7.59 -23.00 23.82
CA GLN A 295 -7.92 -21.85 24.67
C GLN A 295 -8.79 -20.82 23.94
N ASP A 296 -8.54 -20.62 22.64
CA ASP A 296 -9.37 -19.80 21.76
C ASP A 296 -10.24 -20.68 20.85
N SER A 297 -11.54 -20.70 21.15
CA SER A 297 -12.54 -21.45 20.38
C SER A 297 -12.74 -20.89 18.98
N CYS A 298 -12.54 -19.59 18.75
CA CYS A 298 -12.73 -18.95 17.45
C CYS A 298 -11.60 -19.33 16.48
N LEU A 299 -10.37 -19.38 16.99
CA LEU A 299 -9.23 -19.89 16.25
C LEU A 299 -9.40 -21.38 15.89
N GLN A 300 -9.80 -22.20 16.87
CA GLN A 300 -10.09 -23.62 16.64
C GLN A 300 -11.17 -23.79 15.57
N ALA A 301 -12.28 -23.04 15.66
CA ALA A 301 -13.37 -23.08 14.70
C ALA A 301 -12.92 -22.72 13.27
N SER A 302 -11.99 -21.77 13.12
CA SER A 302 -11.43 -21.43 11.79
C SER A 302 -10.67 -22.61 11.15
N LEU A 303 -9.96 -23.41 11.95
CA LEU A 303 -9.27 -24.61 11.48
C LEU A 303 -10.25 -25.77 11.23
N GLN A 304 -11.28 -25.93 12.07
CA GLN A 304 -12.36 -26.89 11.84
C GLN A 304 -13.06 -26.62 10.49
N PHE A 305 -13.38 -25.35 10.21
CA PHE A 305 -13.93 -24.93 8.92
C PHE A 305 -13.02 -25.34 7.76
N ALA A 306 -11.71 -25.09 7.87
CA ALA A 306 -10.77 -25.44 6.82
C ALA A 306 -10.66 -26.96 6.60
N VAL A 307 -10.70 -27.77 7.66
CA VAL A 307 -10.70 -29.24 7.57
C VAL A 307 -11.95 -29.73 6.83
N VAL A 308 -13.14 -29.20 7.15
CA VAL A 308 -14.39 -29.59 6.47
C VAL A 308 -14.33 -29.28 4.98
N VAL A 309 -13.93 -28.07 4.61
CA VAL A 309 -13.86 -27.66 3.19
C VAL A 309 -12.86 -28.53 2.42
N SER A 310 -11.70 -28.80 3.02
CA SER A 310 -10.65 -29.60 2.39
C SER A 310 -11.04 -31.07 2.25
N TYR A 311 -11.70 -31.63 3.27
CA TYR A 311 -12.27 -32.98 3.23
C TYR A 311 -13.34 -33.11 2.15
N ASN A 312 -14.27 -32.16 2.06
CA ASN A 312 -15.32 -32.22 1.06
C ASN A 312 -14.80 -31.99 -0.37
N TRP A 313 -13.78 -31.14 -0.54
CA TRP A 313 -13.09 -31.00 -1.82
C TRP A 313 -12.53 -32.35 -2.30
N LEU A 314 -11.85 -33.09 -1.41
CA LEU A 314 -11.39 -34.45 -1.71
C LEU A 314 -12.57 -35.39 -2.00
N SER A 315 -13.67 -35.27 -1.25
CA SER A 315 -14.89 -36.08 -1.40
C SER A 315 -15.45 -36.03 -2.82
N VAL A 316 -15.49 -34.84 -3.42
CA VAL A 316 -16.12 -34.57 -4.71
C VAL A 316 -15.24 -35.05 -5.89
N HIS A 317 -13.92 -34.99 -5.77
CA HIS A 317 -12.98 -35.24 -6.87
C HIS A 317 -12.62 -36.74 -7.14
N GLN A 318 -13.53 -37.67 -6.81
CA GLN A 318 -13.51 -39.10 -7.18
C GLN A 318 -12.31 -39.98 -6.72
N LEU A 319 -11.27 -39.42 -6.09
CA LEU A 319 -10.13 -40.17 -5.51
C LEU A 319 -10.38 -40.71 -4.08
N VAL A 320 -11.59 -40.51 -3.55
CA VAL A 320 -11.97 -40.73 -2.14
C VAL A 320 -11.79 -42.16 -1.66
N GLN A 321 -12.30 -43.15 -2.39
CA GLN A 321 -12.26 -44.53 -1.90
C GLN A 321 -10.83 -45.10 -1.89
N GLU A 322 -9.97 -44.64 -2.81
CA GLU A 322 -8.57 -45.06 -2.86
C GLU A 322 -7.70 -44.31 -1.84
N VAL A 323 -7.94 -43.01 -1.62
CA VAL A 323 -7.10 -42.17 -0.76
C VAL A 323 -7.58 -42.15 0.70
N LEU A 324 -8.88 -41.95 0.96
CA LEU A 324 -9.44 -41.79 2.31
C LEU A 324 -9.84 -43.13 2.96
N GLY A 325 -10.00 -44.20 2.18
CA GLY A 325 -10.41 -45.52 2.67
C GLY A 325 -11.73 -45.44 3.46
N GLY A 326 -11.73 -45.93 4.70
CA GLY A 326 -12.90 -45.91 5.60
C GLY A 326 -12.98 -44.70 6.55
N PHE A 327 -12.12 -43.69 6.38
CA PHE A 327 -12.17 -42.48 7.20
C PHE A 327 -13.30 -41.58 6.73
N ALA A 328 -14.32 -41.41 7.57
CA ALA A 328 -15.46 -40.54 7.31
C ALA A 328 -15.60 -39.52 8.45
N ILE A 329 -15.63 -38.24 8.08
CA ILE A 329 -15.98 -37.15 9.00
C ILE A 329 -17.48 -36.86 8.82
N LYS A 330 -18.18 -36.59 9.92
CA LYS A 330 -19.52 -35.99 9.85
C LYS A 330 -19.38 -34.52 9.47
N GLU A 331 -19.32 -34.27 8.17
CA GLU A 331 -19.03 -32.95 7.60
C GLU A 331 -20.04 -31.88 8.03
N ASP A 332 -21.33 -32.21 8.07
CA ASP A 332 -22.39 -31.29 8.50
C ASP A 332 -22.25 -30.91 9.98
N ASP A 333 -22.11 -31.89 10.88
CA ASP A 333 -21.94 -31.65 12.32
C ASP A 333 -20.69 -30.81 12.63
N LEU A 334 -19.59 -31.05 11.89
CA LEU A 334 -18.34 -30.31 12.09
C LEU A 334 -18.43 -28.90 11.50
N LEU A 335 -19.13 -28.71 10.37
CA LEU A 335 -19.39 -27.41 9.81
C LEU A 335 -20.24 -26.56 10.76
N GLU A 336 -21.31 -27.14 11.31
CA GLU A 336 -22.18 -26.45 12.28
C GLU A 336 -21.38 -25.98 13.49
N LYS A 337 -20.53 -26.85 14.06
CA LYS A 337 -19.62 -26.47 15.16
C LYS A 337 -18.66 -25.34 14.79
N ALA A 338 -18.10 -25.37 13.58
CA ALA A 338 -17.19 -24.32 13.12
C ALA A 338 -17.91 -22.97 12.91
N VAL A 339 -19.12 -23.01 12.36
CA VAL A 339 -19.95 -21.81 12.16
C VAL A 339 -20.35 -21.22 13.51
N ASP A 340 -20.86 -22.05 14.43
CA ASP A 340 -21.24 -21.65 15.80
C ASP A 340 -20.05 -21.15 16.63
N GLY A 341 -18.87 -21.70 16.38
CA GLY A 341 -17.59 -21.22 16.92
C GLY A 341 -17.08 -19.91 16.31
N LEU A 342 -17.87 -19.21 15.49
CA LEU A 342 -17.56 -17.90 14.91
C LEU A 342 -16.36 -17.89 13.94
N ALA A 343 -16.11 -18.99 13.21
CA ALA A 343 -15.00 -19.12 12.26
C ALA A 343 -14.88 -17.94 11.27
N PHE A 344 -16.00 -17.52 10.65
CA PHE A 344 -15.99 -16.40 9.69
C PHE A 344 -15.63 -15.07 10.34
N GLN A 345 -16.09 -14.83 11.56
CA GLN A 345 -15.77 -13.60 12.29
C GLN A 345 -14.29 -13.57 12.67
N PHE A 346 -13.70 -14.70 13.06
CA PHE A 346 -12.27 -14.81 13.32
C PHE A 346 -11.43 -14.50 12.07
N ILE A 347 -11.74 -15.15 10.94
CA ILE A 347 -11.01 -14.91 9.67
C ILE A 347 -11.13 -13.43 9.28
N ARG A 348 -12.33 -12.85 9.38
CA ARG A 348 -12.58 -11.45 9.03
C ARG A 348 -11.88 -10.45 9.96
N LYS A 349 -12.02 -10.59 11.28
CA LYS A 349 -11.62 -9.57 12.27
C LYS A 349 -10.21 -9.78 12.84
N CYS A 350 -9.66 -10.99 12.77
CA CYS A 350 -8.34 -11.31 13.31
C CYS A 350 -7.31 -11.57 12.20
N VAL A 351 -7.69 -12.30 11.14
CA VAL A 351 -6.76 -12.68 10.05
C VAL A 351 -6.67 -11.56 9.01
N ILE A 352 -7.78 -11.21 8.35
CA ILE A 352 -7.81 -10.23 7.26
C ILE A 352 -7.48 -8.82 7.75
N ALA A 353 -7.88 -8.47 8.98
CA ALA A 353 -7.59 -7.17 9.58
C ALA A 353 -6.10 -6.95 9.89
N MET A 354 -5.26 -7.98 9.80
CA MET A 354 -3.82 -7.87 10.02
C MET A 354 -3.15 -7.13 8.86
N PRO A 355 -2.41 -6.02 9.08
CA PRO A 355 -1.80 -5.26 7.98
C PRO A 355 -0.89 -6.10 7.07
N LYS A 356 -0.03 -6.96 7.67
CA LYS A 356 0.89 -7.85 6.96
C LYS A 356 0.19 -8.98 6.17
N PHE A 357 -1.10 -9.24 6.41
CA PHE A 357 -1.85 -10.23 5.61
C PHE A 357 -1.97 -9.79 4.15
N ARG A 358 -2.19 -8.50 3.88
CA ARG A 358 -2.33 -7.98 2.52
C ARG A 358 -0.99 -7.91 1.77
N GLU A 359 0.13 -7.85 2.48
CA GLU A 359 1.48 -7.90 1.91
C GLU A 359 1.86 -9.32 1.49
N ASN A 360 1.41 -10.35 2.23
CA ASN A 360 1.71 -11.75 1.94
C ASN A 360 0.70 -12.38 0.95
N PHE A 361 1.09 -12.47 -0.32
CA PHE A 361 0.28 -13.10 -1.37
C PHE A 361 -0.11 -14.55 -1.06
N ILE A 362 0.76 -15.35 -0.43
CA ILE A 362 0.49 -16.75 -0.13
C ILE A 362 -0.66 -16.85 0.90
N ALA A 363 -0.61 -16.02 1.94
CA ALA A 363 -1.67 -15.95 2.95
C ALA A 363 -3.01 -15.55 2.31
N PHE A 364 -2.99 -14.53 1.45
CA PHE A 364 -4.15 -14.10 0.69
C PHE A 364 -4.75 -15.23 -0.17
N ALA A 365 -3.92 -15.84 -1.02
CA ALA A 365 -4.35 -16.87 -1.97
C ALA A 365 -4.91 -18.11 -1.25
N THR A 366 -4.38 -18.44 -0.07
CA THR A 366 -4.84 -19.55 0.75
C THR A 366 -6.26 -19.31 1.29
N VAL A 367 -6.54 -18.11 1.81
CA VAL A 367 -7.87 -17.74 2.32
C VAL A 367 -8.87 -17.62 1.16
N ASP A 368 -8.46 -17.00 0.05
CA ASP A 368 -9.29 -16.89 -1.16
C ASP A 368 -9.72 -18.26 -1.69
N THR A 369 -8.77 -19.20 -1.80
CA THR A 369 -9.02 -20.57 -2.23
C THR A 369 -9.98 -21.28 -1.26
N LEU A 370 -9.78 -21.12 0.05
CA LEU A 370 -10.66 -21.72 1.07
C LEU A 370 -12.11 -21.23 0.94
N ILE A 371 -12.32 -19.93 0.77
CA ILE A 371 -13.65 -19.33 0.60
C ILE A 371 -14.31 -19.81 -0.69
N LYS A 372 -13.58 -19.79 -1.81
CA LYS A 372 -14.12 -20.24 -3.12
C LYS A 372 -14.50 -21.72 -3.10
N ASN A 373 -13.68 -22.56 -2.46
CA ASN A 373 -13.99 -23.98 -2.32
C ASN A 373 -15.22 -24.24 -1.43
N PHE A 374 -15.40 -23.45 -0.37
CA PHE A 374 -16.62 -23.53 0.43
C PHE A 374 -17.86 -23.22 -0.42
N ILE A 375 -17.81 -22.19 -1.26
CA ILE A 375 -18.91 -21.85 -2.17
C ILE A 375 -19.13 -22.96 -3.21
N ALA A 376 -18.05 -23.46 -3.82
CA ALA A 376 -18.14 -24.40 -4.93
C ALA A 376 -18.56 -25.82 -4.51
N HIS A 377 -18.05 -26.32 -3.38
CA HIS A 377 -18.25 -27.72 -2.98
C HIS A 377 -19.31 -27.89 -1.88
N LEU A 378 -19.64 -26.84 -1.12
CA LEU A 378 -20.68 -26.85 -0.07
C LEU A 378 -21.84 -25.91 -0.40
N SER A 379 -22.21 -25.81 -1.69
CA SER A 379 -23.23 -24.87 -2.17
C SER A 379 -24.59 -25.01 -1.47
N ASN A 380 -25.03 -26.25 -1.18
CA ASN A 380 -26.26 -26.50 -0.40
C ASN A 380 -26.18 -25.91 1.01
N GLN A 381 -25.03 -26.06 1.70
CA GLN A 381 -24.84 -25.52 3.04
C GLN A 381 -24.77 -23.99 3.03
N VAL A 382 -24.20 -23.38 1.98
CA VAL A 382 -24.24 -21.93 1.79
C VAL A 382 -25.67 -21.40 1.64
N VAL A 383 -26.52 -22.11 0.89
CA VAL A 383 -27.95 -21.76 0.75
C VAL A 383 -28.69 -21.90 2.08
N MET A 384 -28.42 -22.96 2.85
CA MET A 384 -28.99 -23.13 4.19
C MET A 384 -28.54 -22.03 5.15
N LEU A 385 -27.26 -21.66 5.11
CA LEU A 385 -26.70 -20.55 5.89
C LEU A 385 -27.35 -19.22 5.53
N GLN A 386 -27.58 -18.96 4.24
CA GLN A 386 -28.31 -17.80 3.74
C GLN A 386 -29.74 -17.76 4.32
N HIS A 387 -30.48 -18.87 4.23
CA HIS A 387 -31.84 -18.94 4.74
C HIS A 387 -31.91 -18.75 6.27
N SER A 388 -30.99 -19.37 7.00
CA SER A 388 -30.86 -19.20 8.45
C SER A 388 -30.58 -17.76 8.83
N GLY A 389 -29.70 -17.06 8.09
CA GLY A 389 -29.41 -15.64 8.33
C GLY A 389 -30.61 -14.72 8.10
N GLU A 390 -31.45 -15.01 7.10
CA GLU A 390 -32.70 -14.26 6.86
C GLU A 390 -33.70 -14.47 8.01
N ILE A 391 -33.90 -15.72 8.45
CA ILE A 391 -34.79 -16.03 9.58
C ILE A 391 -34.28 -15.37 10.87
N GLU A 392 -32.98 -15.43 11.13
CA GLU A 392 -32.36 -14.80 12.30
C GLU A 392 -32.63 -13.30 12.33
N LEU A 393 -32.46 -12.60 11.21
CA LEU A 393 -32.67 -11.16 11.13
C LEU A 393 -34.16 -10.78 11.17
N GLN A 394 -35.04 -11.58 10.56
CA GLN A 394 -36.48 -11.40 10.72
C GLN A 394 -36.89 -11.53 12.18
N HIS A 395 -36.34 -12.51 12.90
CA HIS A 395 -36.59 -12.67 14.33
C HIS A 395 -36.08 -11.48 15.15
N VAL A 396 -34.92 -10.91 14.80
CA VAL A 396 -34.40 -9.68 15.44
C VAL A 396 -35.39 -8.53 15.29
N GLU A 397 -35.95 -8.34 14.08
CA GLU A 397 -36.93 -7.28 13.81
C GLU A 397 -38.21 -7.48 14.65
N GLU A 398 -38.76 -8.70 14.67
CA GLU A 398 -39.94 -9.05 15.49
C GLU A 398 -39.69 -8.81 17.00
N MET A 399 -38.51 -9.17 17.50
CA MET A 399 -38.13 -8.97 18.89
C MET A 399 -37.95 -7.48 19.22
N LEU A 400 -37.36 -6.70 18.31
CA LEU A 400 -37.21 -5.26 18.45
C LEU A 400 -38.58 -4.55 18.52
N GLU A 401 -39.53 -4.96 17.69
CA GLU A 401 -40.93 -4.48 17.72
C GLU A 401 -41.61 -4.80 19.06
N SER A 402 -41.28 -5.94 19.67
CA SER A 402 -41.75 -6.32 21.01
C SER A 402 -41.04 -5.60 22.17
N GLY A 403 -40.05 -4.76 21.88
CA GLY A 403 -39.25 -4.02 22.86
C GLY A 403 -38.12 -4.84 23.51
N GLN A 404 -37.79 -6.00 22.97
CA GLN A 404 -36.73 -6.88 23.47
C GLN A 404 -35.47 -6.78 22.60
N LEU A 405 -34.30 -6.73 23.24
CA LEU A 405 -33.02 -6.70 22.54
C LEU A 405 -32.48 -8.11 22.36
N TYR A 406 -32.48 -8.60 21.11
CA TYR A 406 -31.82 -9.84 20.72
C TYR A 406 -30.48 -9.54 20.04
N ARG A 407 -29.44 -10.33 20.36
CA ARG A 407 -28.11 -10.20 19.74
C ARG A 407 -27.92 -11.34 18.73
N PRO A 408 -28.06 -11.07 17.42
CA PRO A 408 -27.85 -12.09 16.41
C PRO A 408 -26.35 -12.43 16.28
N ARG A 409 -26.06 -13.67 15.89
CA ARG A 409 -24.72 -14.18 15.59
C ARG A 409 -24.24 -13.77 14.20
N LEU A 410 -25.16 -13.56 13.25
CA LEU A 410 -24.88 -12.96 11.94
C LEU A 410 -23.87 -13.79 11.12
N HIS A 411 -23.97 -15.11 11.15
CA HIS A 411 -23.00 -16.00 10.50
C HIS A 411 -22.90 -15.76 8.99
N PHE A 412 -24.03 -15.72 8.29
CA PHE A 412 -24.07 -15.47 6.84
C PHE A 412 -23.57 -14.06 6.49
N GLU A 413 -23.95 -13.05 7.28
CA GLU A 413 -23.50 -11.67 7.08
C GLU A 413 -21.97 -11.55 7.26
N ASN A 414 -21.41 -12.20 8.28
CA ASN A 414 -19.97 -12.27 8.49
C ASN A 414 -19.26 -13.00 7.35
N PHE A 415 -19.88 -14.04 6.77
CA PHE A 415 -19.33 -14.73 5.61
C PHE A 415 -19.24 -13.80 4.37
N ILE A 416 -20.32 -13.14 3.97
CA ILE A 416 -20.29 -12.23 2.80
C ILE A 416 -19.43 -10.99 3.05
N ARG A 417 -19.37 -10.48 4.28
CA ARG A 417 -18.43 -9.40 4.64
C ARG A 417 -16.98 -9.86 4.75
N CYS A 418 -16.72 -11.13 5.03
CA CYS A 418 -15.37 -11.69 4.94
C CYS A 418 -14.84 -11.59 3.50
N ILE A 419 -15.69 -11.89 2.51
CA ILE A 419 -15.37 -11.72 1.08
C ILE A 419 -15.17 -10.23 0.75
N ALA A 420 -16.05 -9.36 1.26
CA ALA A 420 -15.90 -7.92 1.07
C ALA A 420 -14.56 -7.39 1.61
N ASP A 421 -14.21 -7.73 2.85
CA ASP A 421 -12.97 -7.28 3.51
C ASP A 421 -11.70 -7.91 2.89
N LEU A 422 -11.81 -9.14 2.35
CA LEU A 422 -10.73 -9.81 1.64
C LEU A 422 -10.37 -9.06 0.35
N TYR A 423 -11.36 -8.62 -0.43
CA TYR A 423 -11.14 -7.94 -1.70
C TYR A 423 -11.06 -6.40 -1.61
N ASP A 424 -11.07 -5.86 -0.39
CA ASP A 424 -10.84 -4.44 -0.14
C ASP A 424 -9.35 -4.11 -0.34
N GLY A 425 -9.02 -3.25 -1.32
CA GLY A 425 -7.64 -2.93 -1.72
C GLY A 425 -7.42 -2.86 -3.25
N ASP A 426 -6.27 -2.33 -3.68
CA ASP A 426 -6.00 -1.98 -5.09
C ASP A 426 -4.85 -2.80 -5.73
N SER A 427 -4.47 -3.93 -5.13
CA SER A 427 -3.40 -4.79 -5.66
C SER A 427 -3.78 -5.44 -6.99
N LYS A 428 -2.85 -5.46 -7.96
CA LYS A 428 -3.10 -5.98 -9.34
C LYS A 428 -3.58 -7.44 -9.39
N TYR A 429 -3.10 -8.30 -8.49
CA TYR A 429 -3.52 -9.71 -8.45
C TYR A 429 -5.00 -9.88 -8.07
N LEU A 430 -5.62 -8.88 -7.43
CA LEU A 430 -7.05 -8.91 -7.10
C LEU A 430 -7.92 -8.89 -8.35
N GLU A 431 -7.48 -8.25 -9.43
CA GLU A 431 -8.21 -8.21 -10.69
C GLU A 431 -8.41 -9.63 -11.25
N GLN A 432 -7.34 -10.43 -11.25
CA GLN A 432 -7.40 -11.82 -11.74
C GLN A 432 -8.24 -12.72 -10.82
N LEU A 433 -8.04 -12.63 -9.50
CA LEU A 433 -8.75 -13.49 -8.55
C LEU A 433 -10.24 -13.14 -8.44
N SER A 434 -10.59 -11.86 -8.55
CA SER A 434 -11.98 -11.41 -8.52
C SER A 434 -12.75 -11.79 -9.78
N ALA A 435 -12.11 -11.79 -10.96
CA ALA A 435 -12.71 -12.20 -12.22
C ALA A 435 -13.28 -13.63 -12.19
N GLN A 436 -12.73 -14.51 -11.34
CA GLN A 436 -13.22 -15.89 -11.17
C GLN A 436 -14.67 -15.94 -10.67
N PHE A 437 -15.11 -14.99 -9.83
CA PHE A 437 -16.52 -14.90 -9.39
C PHE A 437 -17.50 -14.60 -10.54
N CYS A 438 -17.00 -14.09 -11.66
CA CYS A 438 -17.79 -13.68 -12.82
C CYS A 438 -17.52 -14.55 -14.05
N SER A 439 -16.62 -15.54 -13.95
CA SER A 439 -16.25 -16.42 -15.05
C SER A 439 -17.27 -17.55 -15.25
N SER A 440 -17.54 -17.91 -16.50
CA SER A 440 -18.34 -19.09 -16.84
C SER A 440 -17.66 -20.40 -16.43
N GLU A 441 -16.34 -20.39 -16.20
CA GLU A 441 -15.58 -21.55 -15.74
C GLU A 441 -15.87 -21.91 -14.28
N SER A 442 -16.42 -20.97 -13.50
CA SER A 442 -16.76 -21.14 -12.08
C SER A 442 -18.26 -20.98 -11.87
N GLU A 443 -19.04 -21.92 -12.42
CA GLU A 443 -20.52 -21.84 -12.43
C GLU A 443 -21.13 -21.72 -11.03
N GLU A 444 -20.56 -22.39 -10.02
CA GLU A 444 -21.06 -22.35 -8.64
C GLU A 444 -20.85 -20.98 -7.97
N LEU A 445 -19.76 -20.28 -8.27
CA LEU A 445 -19.55 -18.90 -7.78
C LEU A 445 -20.58 -17.95 -8.41
N VAL A 446 -20.87 -18.12 -9.70
CA VAL A 446 -21.89 -17.34 -10.41
C VAL A 446 -23.30 -17.65 -9.88
N LYS A 447 -23.61 -18.92 -9.59
CA LYS A 447 -24.88 -19.33 -8.95
C LYS A 447 -25.03 -18.71 -7.56
N PHE A 448 -23.96 -18.69 -6.76
CA PHE A 448 -23.95 -18.02 -5.46
C PHE A 448 -24.32 -16.54 -5.57
N LEU A 449 -23.68 -15.78 -6.48
CA LEU A 449 -24.02 -14.37 -6.69
C LEU A 449 -25.48 -14.17 -7.16
N ARG A 450 -26.00 -15.07 -8.00
CA ARG A 450 -27.40 -15.04 -8.45
C ARG A 450 -28.38 -15.35 -7.32
N ASN A 451 -28.03 -16.26 -6.41
CA ASN A 451 -28.86 -16.61 -5.25
C ASN A 451 -28.92 -15.46 -4.23
N CYS A 452 -27.81 -14.74 -4.02
CA CYS A 452 -27.79 -13.55 -3.16
C CYS A 452 -28.65 -12.39 -3.69
N ARG A 453 -29.08 -12.40 -4.96
CA ARG A 453 -30.06 -11.42 -5.46
C ARG A 453 -31.45 -11.58 -4.81
N GLN A 454 -31.73 -12.73 -4.19
CA GLN A 454 -33.01 -13.03 -3.54
C GLN A 454 -33.07 -12.57 -2.08
N LEU A 455 -32.02 -11.91 -1.57
CA LEU A 455 -31.97 -11.43 -0.19
C LEU A 455 -33.05 -10.38 0.10
N ILE A 456 -33.68 -10.50 1.27
CA ILE A 456 -34.80 -9.68 1.71
C ILE A 456 -34.35 -8.67 2.76
N SER A 457 -33.63 -9.12 3.81
CA SER A 457 -33.20 -8.24 4.89
C SER A 457 -32.29 -7.10 4.39
N PRO A 458 -32.56 -5.82 4.76
CA PRO A 458 -31.72 -4.69 4.38
C PRO A 458 -30.25 -4.84 4.83
N VAL A 459 -30.04 -5.50 5.98
CA VAL A 459 -28.70 -5.73 6.54
C VAL A 459 -27.86 -6.62 5.61
N LEU A 460 -28.45 -7.72 5.14
CA LEU A 460 -27.80 -8.64 4.19
C LEU A 460 -27.66 -8.02 2.80
N GLN A 461 -28.66 -7.23 2.34
CA GLN A 461 -28.56 -6.50 1.09
C GLN A 461 -27.37 -5.52 1.10
N VAL A 462 -27.20 -4.74 2.16
CA VAL A 462 -26.05 -3.82 2.31
C VAL A 462 -24.74 -4.58 2.28
N ALA A 463 -24.63 -5.67 3.04
CA ALA A 463 -23.42 -6.50 3.07
C ALA A 463 -23.12 -7.15 1.70
N PHE A 464 -24.15 -7.56 0.97
CA PHE A 464 -24.01 -8.10 -0.39
C PHE A 464 -23.55 -7.03 -1.39
N LEU A 465 -24.11 -5.81 -1.34
CA LEU A 465 -23.69 -4.70 -2.19
C LEU A 465 -22.22 -4.32 -1.93
N ASP A 466 -21.80 -4.33 -0.66
CA ASP A 466 -20.41 -4.08 -0.26
C ASP A 466 -19.46 -5.16 -0.79
N MET A 467 -19.88 -6.43 -0.72
CA MET A 467 -19.16 -7.56 -1.34
C MET A 467 -19.03 -7.39 -2.86
N LEU A 468 -20.12 -7.06 -3.56
CA LEU A 468 -20.08 -6.82 -5.02
C LEU A 468 -19.15 -5.65 -5.36
N LYS A 469 -19.17 -4.58 -4.57
CA LYS A 469 -18.30 -3.42 -4.75
C LYS A 469 -16.83 -3.83 -4.70
N ASN A 470 -16.45 -4.66 -3.73
CA ASN A 470 -15.06 -5.08 -3.55
C ASN A 470 -14.64 -6.20 -4.52
N ILE A 471 -15.55 -7.02 -5.05
CA ILE A 471 -15.21 -7.97 -6.12
C ILE A 471 -15.10 -7.26 -7.49
N CYS A 472 -15.73 -6.10 -7.67
CA CYS A 472 -15.68 -5.33 -8.92
C CYS A 472 -14.31 -4.65 -9.13
N LYS A 473 -13.31 -5.39 -9.64
CA LYS A 473 -11.94 -4.88 -9.85
C LYS A 473 -11.54 -4.72 -11.32
N CYS A 474 -12.29 -5.32 -12.24
CA CYS A 474 -11.95 -5.34 -13.67
C CYS A 474 -13.20 -5.11 -14.52
N ARG A 475 -12.99 -4.98 -15.83
CA ARG A 475 -14.08 -4.74 -16.79
C ARG A 475 -15.07 -5.90 -16.84
N GLU A 476 -14.57 -7.13 -16.78
CA GLU A 476 -15.36 -8.36 -16.85
C GLU A 476 -16.31 -8.48 -15.65
N SER A 477 -15.79 -8.24 -14.43
CA SER A 477 -16.61 -8.25 -13.21
C SER A 477 -17.63 -7.11 -13.20
N ALA A 478 -17.23 -5.90 -13.62
CA ALA A 478 -18.16 -4.76 -13.73
C ALA A 478 -19.30 -5.02 -14.71
N TYR A 479 -19.00 -5.56 -15.89
CA TYR A 479 -19.99 -5.93 -16.90
C TYR A 479 -20.96 -7.00 -16.38
N PHE A 480 -20.43 -8.05 -15.73
CA PHE A 480 -21.24 -9.10 -15.13
C PHE A 480 -22.16 -8.57 -14.03
N ILE A 481 -21.64 -7.76 -13.09
CA ILE A 481 -22.41 -7.17 -11.98
C ILE A 481 -23.50 -6.23 -12.51
N PHE A 482 -23.19 -5.43 -13.54
CA PHE A 482 -24.19 -4.60 -14.20
C PHE A 482 -25.35 -5.43 -14.75
N GLY A 483 -25.04 -6.55 -15.42
CA GLY A 483 -26.04 -7.51 -15.90
C GLY A 483 -26.82 -8.22 -14.79
N LEU A 484 -26.14 -8.61 -13.71
CA LEU A 484 -26.72 -9.33 -12.56
C LEU A 484 -27.87 -8.56 -11.91
N LEU A 485 -27.70 -7.24 -11.75
CA LEU A 485 -28.66 -6.33 -11.10
C LEU A 485 -29.60 -5.63 -12.09
N SER A 486 -29.46 -5.92 -13.38
CA SER A 486 -30.41 -5.49 -14.41
C SER A 486 -31.70 -6.34 -14.34
N PRO A 487 -32.84 -5.79 -14.79
CA PRO A 487 -34.09 -6.54 -14.81
C PRO A 487 -33.99 -7.76 -15.74
N CYS A 488 -34.28 -8.95 -15.20
CA CYS A 488 -34.43 -10.15 -16.02
C CYS A 488 -35.83 -10.15 -16.64
N HIS A 489 -35.97 -10.57 -17.90
CA HIS A 489 -37.26 -10.67 -18.61
C HIS A 489 -38.26 -11.67 -18.00
N ALA A 490 -37.91 -12.34 -16.89
CA ALA A 490 -38.81 -13.24 -16.17
C ALA A 490 -39.84 -12.43 -15.36
N LYS A 491 -41.11 -12.56 -15.73
CA LYS A 491 -42.27 -11.78 -15.24
C LYS A 491 -42.66 -12.01 -13.77
N PHE A 492 -41.82 -12.63 -12.94
CA PHE A 492 -42.20 -13.05 -11.60
C PHE A 492 -41.15 -12.58 -10.59
N ALA A 493 -41.62 -11.76 -9.63
CA ALA A 493 -40.91 -11.03 -8.57
C ALA A 493 -40.34 -9.66 -8.96
N GLN A 494 -40.91 -8.59 -8.39
CA GLN A 494 -40.25 -7.29 -8.30
C GLN A 494 -39.03 -7.43 -7.37
N SER A 495 -37.84 -7.55 -7.94
CA SER A 495 -36.59 -7.65 -7.17
C SER A 495 -36.24 -6.28 -6.57
N THR A 496 -36.17 -6.20 -5.23
CA THR A 496 -35.68 -5.05 -4.47
C THR A 496 -34.23 -4.72 -4.82
N LEU A 497 -33.43 -5.76 -5.13
CA LEU A 497 -32.05 -5.64 -5.60
C LEU A 497 -31.98 -5.41 -7.12
N SER A 498 -32.34 -4.21 -7.57
CA SER A 498 -32.22 -3.81 -8.98
C SER A 498 -31.89 -2.33 -9.16
N TRP A 499 -31.24 -2.00 -10.28
CA TRP A 499 -30.92 -0.61 -10.65
C TRP A 499 -32.18 0.28 -10.74
N ASP A 500 -33.26 -0.26 -11.30
CA ASP A 500 -34.54 0.45 -11.44
C ASP A 500 -35.16 0.79 -10.08
N HIS A 501 -35.13 -0.17 -9.14
CA HIS A 501 -35.63 0.05 -7.79
C HIS A 501 -34.82 1.14 -7.07
N PHE A 502 -33.49 1.07 -7.14
CA PHE A 502 -32.61 2.06 -6.53
C PHE A 502 -32.83 3.48 -7.08
N TRP A 503 -32.85 3.66 -8.41
CA TRP A 503 -33.07 4.99 -8.99
C TRP A 503 -34.48 5.54 -8.76
N LYS A 504 -35.49 4.67 -8.69
CA LYS A 504 -36.84 5.06 -8.27
C LYS A 504 -36.86 5.56 -6.82
N ALA A 505 -36.12 4.90 -5.91
CA ALA A 505 -35.98 5.36 -4.54
C ALA A 505 -35.29 6.74 -4.47
N MET A 506 -34.22 6.95 -5.24
CA MET A 506 -33.52 8.24 -5.33
C MET A 506 -34.42 9.37 -5.84
N HIS A 507 -35.26 9.10 -6.84
CA HIS A 507 -36.30 10.04 -7.31
C HIS A 507 -37.29 10.41 -6.20
N ASN A 508 -37.78 9.42 -5.46
CA ASN A 508 -38.72 9.63 -4.36
C ASN A 508 -38.08 10.50 -3.26
N TYR A 509 -36.84 10.21 -2.90
CA TYR A 509 -36.07 11.02 -1.95
C TYR A 509 -35.90 12.45 -2.40
N LEU A 510 -35.53 12.67 -3.67
CA LEU A 510 -35.42 14.00 -4.22
C LEU A 510 -36.76 14.76 -4.16
N GLY A 511 -37.86 14.07 -4.46
CA GLY A 511 -39.22 14.62 -4.33
C GLY A 511 -39.55 15.08 -2.90
N LEU A 512 -39.16 14.29 -1.89
CA LEU A 512 -39.33 14.64 -0.48
C LEU A 512 -38.51 15.88 -0.10
N PHE A 513 -37.23 15.94 -0.49
CA PHE A 513 -36.37 17.10 -0.20
C PHE A 513 -36.82 18.38 -0.93
N LYS A 514 -37.27 18.28 -2.19
CA LYS A 514 -37.81 19.42 -2.95
C LYS A 514 -39.09 19.98 -2.33
N ARG A 515 -40.02 19.13 -1.85
CA ARG A 515 -41.27 19.55 -1.18
C ARG A 515 -40.98 20.38 0.08
N LYS A 516 -39.98 20.01 0.87
CA LYS A 516 -39.57 20.75 2.08
C LYS A 516 -39.02 22.16 1.78
N ARG A 517 -38.23 22.31 0.70
CA ARG A 517 -37.71 23.62 0.27
C ARG A 517 -38.84 24.58 -0.13
N GLY A 518 -39.91 24.05 -0.73
CA GLY A 518 -41.12 24.81 -1.04
C GLY A 518 -41.92 25.24 0.20
N GLN A 519 -42.03 24.39 1.22
CA GLN A 519 -42.80 24.68 2.45
C GLN A 519 -42.10 25.70 3.37
N THR A 520 -40.77 25.69 3.43
CA THR A 520 -39.98 26.65 4.23
C THR A 520 -39.99 28.07 3.66
N SER A 521 -40.39 28.24 2.39
CA SER A 521 -40.47 29.55 1.74
C SER A 521 -41.86 30.22 1.85
N GLY A 522 -42.86 29.56 2.45
CA GLY A 522 -44.27 29.97 2.39
C GLY A 522 -44.98 30.32 3.71
N VAL A 523 -44.33 30.20 4.88
CA VAL A 523 -45.01 30.41 6.17
C VAL A 523 -44.30 31.50 6.99
N ILE A 524 -44.69 32.76 6.73
CA ILE A 524 -44.54 33.86 7.69
C ILE A 524 -45.77 33.79 8.62
N HIS A 525 -45.82 32.81 9.52
CA HIS A 525 -46.68 32.92 10.69
C HIS A 525 -46.04 32.21 11.88
N ALA A 526 -45.91 32.97 12.96
CA ALA A 526 -45.26 32.64 14.21
C ALA A 526 -45.77 31.32 14.81
N ALA A 527 -44.87 30.35 14.96
CA ALA A 527 -45.04 29.22 15.88
C ALA A 527 -44.07 29.39 17.06
N PRO A 528 -44.41 28.94 18.28
CA PRO A 528 -43.66 29.24 19.50
C PRO A 528 -42.32 28.49 19.55
N PRO A 529 -41.29 29.03 20.23
CA PRO A 529 -40.00 28.38 20.38
C PRO A 529 -40.13 27.29 21.45
N GLY A 530 -40.19 26.02 21.05
CA GLY A 530 -40.29 24.92 22.03
C GLY A 530 -40.64 23.54 21.49
N GLN A 531 -40.97 23.39 20.21
CA GLN A 531 -41.09 22.06 19.60
C GLN A 531 -39.91 21.84 18.68
N HIS A 532 -38.98 21.02 19.17
CA HIS A 532 -37.80 20.55 18.45
C HIS A 532 -38.14 20.18 17.01
N ASP A 533 -37.35 20.71 16.07
CA ASP A 533 -37.07 20.10 14.78
C ASP A 533 -36.67 18.63 15.01
N THR A 534 -37.63 17.70 15.09
CA THR A 534 -37.38 16.30 14.76
C THR A 534 -37.18 16.24 13.25
N SER A 535 -35.99 16.67 12.84
CA SER A 535 -35.48 16.55 11.48
C SER A 535 -35.77 15.14 10.98
N GLN A 536 -36.56 15.01 9.92
CA GLN A 536 -36.63 13.78 9.12
C GLN A 536 -35.22 13.53 8.55
N GLN A 537 -34.40 12.86 9.34
CA GLN A 537 -33.11 12.31 8.94
C GLN A 537 -33.41 11.00 8.24
N ILE A 538 -32.72 10.73 7.12
CA ILE A 538 -32.74 9.40 6.51
C ILE A 538 -32.33 8.41 7.61
N PRO A 539 -33.14 7.39 7.91
CA PRO A 539 -32.78 6.38 8.91
C PRO A 539 -31.39 5.82 8.63
N GLN A 540 -30.60 5.54 9.68
CA GLN A 540 -29.20 5.12 9.51
C GLN A 540 -29.06 3.84 8.67
N SER A 541 -29.96 2.87 8.85
CA SER A 541 -30.01 1.64 8.05
C SER A 541 -30.24 1.91 6.57
N GLU A 542 -31.16 2.82 6.26
CA GLU A 542 -31.48 3.19 4.89
C GLU A 542 -30.39 4.05 4.25
N LEU A 543 -29.79 4.95 5.03
CA LEU A 543 -28.62 5.72 4.61
C LEU A 543 -27.45 4.79 4.22
N ALA A 544 -27.19 3.74 5.00
CA ALA A 544 -26.19 2.73 4.68
C ALA A 544 -26.51 2.03 3.34
N GLY A 545 -27.77 1.67 3.11
CA GLY A 545 -28.24 1.12 1.83
C GLY A 545 -28.02 2.06 0.65
N LEU A 546 -28.42 3.33 0.77
CA LEU A 546 -28.23 4.34 -0.29
C LEU A 546 -26.73 4.54 -0.60
N VAL A 547 -25.89 4.63 0.43
CA VAL A 547 -24.44 4.78 0.24
C VAL A 547 -23.83 3.55 -0.43
N ALA A 548 -24.21 2.34 -0.01
CA ALA A 548 -23.71 1.09 -0.61
C ALA A 548 -24.07 0.99 -2.09
N TRP A 549 -25.30 1.34 -2.46
CA TRP A 549 -25.72 1.42 -3.86
C TRP A 549 -24.93 2.45 -4.66
N VAL A 550 -24.77 3.67 -4.15
CA VAL A 550 -24.01 4.72 -4.85
C VAL A 550 -22.55 4.30 -5.07
N GLN A 551 -21.91 3.70 -4.05
CA GLN A 551 -20.55 3.18 -4.16
C GLN A 551 -20.43 2.02 -5.16
N LEU A 552 -21.45 1.15 -5.24
CA LEU A 552 -21.48 0.09 -6.25
C LEU A 552 -21.61 0.67 -7.66
N VAL A 553 -22.47 1.67 -7.86
CA VAL A 553 -22.60 2.34 -9.16
C VAL A 553 -21.28 3.03 -9.53
N GLU A 554 -20.63 3.70 -8.57
CA GLU A 554 -19.31 4.33 -8.76
C GLU A 554 -18.27 3.33 -9.31
N ILE A 555 -18.10 2.17 -8.65
CA ILE A 555 -17.07 1.21 -9.06
C ILE A 555 -17.39 0.51 -10.38
N VAL A 556 -18.66 0.16 -10.63
CA VAL A 556 -19.10 -0.45 -11.89
C VAL A 556 -18.86 0.51 -13.05
N THR A 557 -19.23 1.78 -12.89
CA THR A 557 -19.03 2.80 -13.93
C THR A 557 -17.57 3.15 -14.12
N LYS A 558 -16.73 3.08 -13.09
CA LYS A 558 -15.28 3.27 -13.19
C LYS A 558 -14.64 2.22 -14.11
N ASN A 559 -15.01 0.95 -13.92
CA ASN A 559 -14.39 -0.22 -14.56
C ASN A 559 -14.99 -0.63 -15.92
N ASP A 560 -16.27 -0.36 -16.19
CA ASP A 560 -16.90 -0.67 -17.50
C ASP A 560 -17.48 0.58 -18.19
N GLN A 561 -16.96 0.86 -19.39
CA GLN A 561 -17.40 1.99 -20.21
C GLN A 561 -18.85 1.82 -20.71
N THR A 562 -19.31 0.58 -20.94
CA THR A 562 -20.66 0.33 -21.46
C THR A 562 -21.72 0.68 -20.41
N ALA A 563 -21.54 0.17 -19.18
CA ALA A 563 -22.34 0.52 -18.03
C ALA A 563 -22.31 2.03 -17.77
N ARG A 564 -21.12 2.67 -17.82
CA ARG A 564 -20.97 4.14 -17.67
C ARG A 564 -21.87 4.92 -18.62
N ARG A 565 -21.86 4.59 -19.91
CA ARG A 565 -22.73 5.23 -20.91
C ARG A 565 -24.21 4.98 -20.61
N HIS A 566 -24.59 3.76 -20.22
CA HIS A 566 -25.97 3.45 -19.86
C HIS A 566 -26.47 4.29 -18.68
N PHE A 567 -25.68 4.43 -17.60
CA PHE A 567 -26.03 5.30 -16.48
C PHE A 567 -26.10 6.79 -16.87
N ALA A 568 -25.28 7.23 -17.83
CA ALA A 568 -25.28 8.63 -18.29
C ALA A 568 -26.45 8.97 -19.25
N ASP A 569 -26.95 7.99 -20.00
CA ASP A 569 -27.91 8.19 -21.08
C ASP A 569 -29.31 7.64 -20.79
N ASN A 570 -29.49 6.80 -19.78
CA ASN A 570 -30.81 6.26 -19.45
C ASN A 570 -31.74 7.35 -18.90
N GLY A 571 -32.65 7.82 -19.76
CA GLY A 571 -33.63 8.86 -19.43
C GLY A 571 -34.59 8.47 -18.30
N SER A 572 -34.91 7.18 -18.12
CA SER A 572 -35.77 6.74 -17.02
C SER A 572 -35.11 6.94 -15.66
N TRP A 573 -33.80 6.70 -15.59
CA TRP A 573 -33.02 6.88 -14.36
C TRP A 573 -32.61 8.32 -14.15
N SER A 574 -32.28 9.08 -15.20
CA SER A 574 -31.84 10.48 -15.10
C SER A 574 -30.75 10.70 -14.03
N CYS A 575 -29.78 9.78 -13.96
CA CYS A 575 -28.83 9.66 -12.84
C CYS A 575 -28.07 10.96 -12.56
N ILE A 576 -27.61 11.65 -13.60
CA ILE A 576 -26.82 12.89 -13.47
C ILE A 576 -27.66 14.00 -12.82
N GLU A 577 -28.88 14.23 -13.32
CA GLU A 577 -29.76 15.30 -12.83
C GLU A 577 -30.18 15.07 -11.38
N ILE A 578 -30.53 13.83 -11.03
CA ILE A 578 -30.94 13.47 -9.67
C ILE A 578 -29.79 13.62 -8.70
N SER A 579 -28.61 13.06 -9.03
CA SER A 579 -27.45 13.11 -8.16
C SER A 579 -27.03 14.55 -7.88
N ILE A 580 -26.98 15.42 -8.90
CA ILE A 580 -26.63 16.83 -8.72
C ILE A 580 -27.71 17.57 -7.92
N SER A 581 -28.99 17.29 -8.17
CA SER A 581 -30.10 17.90 -7.42
C SER A 581 -30.09 17.50 -5.94
N LEU A 582 -29.76 16.25 -5.63
CA LEU A 582 -29.62 15.74 -4.26
C LEU A 582 -28.40 16.35 -3.57
N VAL A 583 -27.27 16.46 -4.27
CA VAL A 583 -26.07 17.14 -3.77
C VAL A 583 -26.33 18.62 -3.47
N ALA A 584 -27.15 19.29 -4.27
CA ALA A 584 -27.59 20.66 -4.01
C ALA A 584 -28.61 20.77 -2.85
N SER A 585 -29.06 19.65 -2.30
CA SER A 585 -30.00 19.58 -1.17
C SER A 585 -29.25 19.27 0.14
N ALA A 586 -29.91 19.49 1.27
CA ALA A 586 -29.37 19.27 2.61
C ALA A 586 -29.41 17.79 3.04
N ILE A 587 -28.81 16.90 2.24
CA ILE A 587 -28.69 15.46 2.53
C ILE A 587 -27.53 15.17 3.51
N PRO A 588 -27.44 13.97 4.12
CA PRO A 588 -26.28 13.56 4.91
C PRO A 588 -24.95 13.66 4.14
N LEU A 589 -23.90 14.13 4.81
CA LEU A 589 -22.59 14.42 4.18
C LEU A 589 -21.93 13.18 3.56
N VAL A 590 -22.08 12.01 4.18
CA VAL A 590 -21.53 10.75 3.66
C VAL A 590 -22.15 10.39 2.29
N LEU A 591 -23.48 10.52 2.18
CA LEU A 591 -24.19 10.29 0.91
C LEU A 591 -23.82 11.33 -0.15
N LYS A 592 -23.67 12.60 0.25
CA LYS A 592 -23.23 13.67 -0.66
C LYS A 592 -21.82 13.40 -1.21
N GLY A 593 -20.89 12.99 -0.36
CA GLY A 593 -19.54 12.58 -0.77
C GLY A 593 -19.56 11.40 -1.74
N ALA A 594 -20.37 10.37 -1.47
CA ALA A 594 -20.53 9.22 -2.36
C ALA A 594 -21.11 9.64 -3.73
N LEU A 595 -22.12 10.51 -3.76
CA LEU A 595 -22.73 10.99 -5.01
C LEU A 595 -21.74 11.79 -5.86
N PHE A 596 -20.88 12.60 -5.25
CA PHE A 596 -19.83 13.29 -5.99
C PHE A 596 -18.83 12.32 -6.62
N ARG A 597 -18.42 11.26 -5.90
CA ARG A 597 -17.51 10.25 -6.46
C ARG A 597 -18.15 9.45 -7.60
N PHE A 598 -19.43 9.09 -7.48
CA PHE A 598 -20.21 8.54 -8.59
C PHE A 598 -20.25 9.48 -9.81
N LEU A 599 -20.49 10.78 -9.61
CA LEU A 599 -20.43 11.74 -10.72
C LEU A 599 -19.02 11.81 -11.32
N ALA A 600 -17.97 11.66 -10.50
CA ALA A 600 -16.59 11.63 -10.96
C ALA A 600 -16.32 10.45 -11.89
N SER A 601 -16.87 9.26 -11.60
CA SER A 601 -16.71 8.07 -12.45
C SER A 601 -17.45 8.18 -13.78
N ILE A 602 -18.59 8.89 -13.83
CA ILE A 602 -19.27 9.25 -15.08
C ILE A 602 -18.46 10.27 -15.89
N ALA A 603 -17.84 11.25 -15.22
CA ALA A 603 -17.05 12.32 -15.84
C ALA A 603 -15.69 11.86 -16.42
N ILE A 604 -15.33 10.58 -16.29
CA ILE A 604 -14.16 10.02 -16.98
C ILE A 604 -14.32 10.16 -18.51
N ASP A 605 -15.52 9.90 -19.03
CA ASP A 605 -15.85 10.13 -20.44
C ASP A 605 -16.28 11.60 -20.68
N GLU A 606 -15.80 12.22 -21.76
CA GLU A 606 -16.11 13.61 -22.11
C GLU A 606 -17.63 13.89 -22.21
N HIS A 607 -18.38 12.96 -22.79
CA HIS A 607 -19.84 13.07 -22.93
C HIS A 607 -20.55 13.19 -21.56
N GLY A 608 -20.14 12.38 -20.58
CA GLY A 608 -20.66 12.45 -19.22
C GLY A 608 -20.26 13.76 -18.54
N ALA A 609 -19.00 14.17 -18.69
CA ALA A 609 -18.47 15.40 -18.10
C ALA A 609 -19.20 16.66 -18.59
N LEU A 610 -19.47 16.77 -19.90
CA LEU A 610 -20.20 17.92 -20.46
C LEU A 610 -21.63 18.02 -19.93
N LYS A 611 -22.34 16.89 -19.80
CA LYS A 611 -23.68 16.83 -19.19
C LYS A 611 -23.66 17.24 -17.72
N ILE A 612 -22.63 16.81 -16.98
CA ILE A 612 -22.45 17.18 -15.58
C ILE A 612 -22.19 18.68 -15.45
N TRP A 613 -21.29 19.25 -16.27
CA TRP A 613 -21.03 20.70 -16.28
C TRP A 613 -22.29 21.51 -16.57
N ALA A 614 -23.05 21.14 -17.61
CA ALA A 614 -24.30 21.82 -17.96
C ALA A 614 -25.31 21.80 -16.80
N THR A 615 -25.46 20.64 -16.13
CA THR A 615 -26.38 20.47 -15.01
C THR A 615 -25.92 21.23 -13.75
N LEU A 616 -24.62 21.22 -13.43
CA LEU A 616 -24.05 21.98 -12.32
C LEU A 616 -24.30 23.48 -12.45
N ILE A 617 -24.12 24.01 -13.67
CA ILE A 617 -24.37 25.42 -14.00
C ILE A 617 -25.86 25.74 -13.94
N SER A 618 -26.70 24.91 -14.57
CA SER A 618 -28.16 25.07 -14.59
C SER A 618 -28.76 25.12 -13.18
N LEU A 619 -28.28 24.26 -12.28
CA LEU A 619 -28.75 24.21 -10.89
C LEU A 619 -28.05 25.21 -9.96
N SER A 620 -27.10 26.01 -10.47
CA SER A 620 -26.35 27.01 -9.68
C SER A 620 -25.78 26.43 -8.37
N VAL A 621 -25.24 25.20 -8.43
CA VAL A 621 -24.73 24.46 -7.25
C VAL A 621 -23.68 25.27 -6.50
N LEU A 622 -22.87 26.00 -7.25
CA LEU A 622 -21.96 27.02 -6.75
C LEU A 622 -22.28 28.32 -7.50
N SER A 623 -22.42 29.41 -6.76
CA SER A 623 -22.65 30.74 -7.35
C SER A 623 -21.96 31.83 -6.54
N LYS A 624 -21.88 33.03 -7.10
CA LYS A 624 -21.34 34.22 -6.44
C LYS A 624 -22.44 35.23 -6.16
N THR A 625 -22.43 35.77 -4.95
CA THR A 625 -23.20 36.97 -4.61
C THR A 625 -22.64 38.20 -5.33
N SER A 626 -23.41 39.29 -5.34
CA SER A 626 -22.98 40.59 -5.86
C SER A 626 -21.74 41.15 -5.15
N SER A 627 -21.48 40.73 -3.90
CA SER A 627 -20.27 41.07 -3.13
C SER A 627 -19.07 40.17 -3.42
N GLY A 628 -19.21 39.17 -4.31
CA GLY A 628 -18.14 38.23 -4.67
C GLY A 628 -17.94 37.08 -3.68
N LYS A 629 -18.74 36.99 -2.62
CA LYS A 629 -18.77 35.82 -1.72
C LYS A 629 -19.39 34.63 -2.46
N LEU A 630 -18.74 33.48 -2.39
CA LEU A 630 -19.29 32.21 -2.86
C LEU A 630 -20.47 31.80 -1.97
N ILE A 631 -21.50 31.23 -2.58
CA ILE A 631 -22.70 30.71 -1.93
C ILE A 631 -23.13 29.41 -2.61
N GLY A 632 -23.98 28.65 -1.92
CA GLY A 632 -24.40 27.31 -2.35
C GLY A 632 -23.60 26.25 -1.59
N ILE A 633 -23.02 25.30 -2.31
CA ILE A 633 -22.36 24.15 -1.68
C ILE A 633 -21.17 24.53 -0.80
N GLN A 634 -20.42 25.59 -1.14
CA GLN A 634 -19.26 26.02 -0.36
C GLN A 634 -19.66 26.51 1.05
N ASP A 635 -20.69 27.35 1.17
CA ASP A 635 -21.18 27.86 2.47
C ASP A 635 -21.79 26.74 3.34
N GLU A 636 -22.49 25.79 2.70
CA GLU A 636 -23.03 24.61 3.37
C GLU A 636 -21.91 23.72 3.94
N LEU A 637 -20.90 23.38 3.14
CA LEU A 637 -19.80 22.50 3.55
C LEU A 637 -18.92 23.16 4.61
N GLU A 638 -18.60 24.45 4.47
CA GLU A 638 -17.87 25.19 5.49
C GLU A 638 -18.60 25.22 6.84
N THR A 639 -19.93 25.29 6.84
CA THR A 639 -20.72 25.28 8.07
C THR A 639 -20.83 23.87 8.67
N ARG A 640 -21.18 22.88 7.84
CA ARG A 640 -21.49 21.52 8.31
C ARG A 640 -20.21 20.71 8.57
N GLU A 641 -19.29 20.62 7.62
CA GLU A 641 -18.10 19.77 7.76
C GLU A 641 -17.16 20.27 8.85
N CYS A 642 -17.00 21.59 9.02
CA CYS A 642 -16.18 22.12 10.12
C CYS A 642 -16.79 21.81 11.50
N ALA A 643 -18.12 21.76 11.61
CA ALA A 643 -18.80 21.38 12.85
C ALA A 643 -18.62 19.89 13.17
N PHE A 644 -18.74 19.03 12.16
CA PHE A 644 -18.54 17.57 12.31
C PHE A 644 -17.08 17.14 12.34
N LYS A 645 -16.15 17.99 11.89
CA LYS A 645 -14.71 17.68 11.71
C LYS A 645 -14.44 16.50 10.76
N CYS A 646 -15.41 16.22 9.88
CA CYS A 646 -15.38 15.18 8.86
C CYS A 646 -15.63 15.80 7.48
N TYR A 647 -14.77 15.50 6.51
CA TYR A 647 -14.71 16.18 5.21
C TYR A 647 -15.02 15.28 4.00
N ASP A 648 -15.90 14.29 4.17
CA ASP A 648 -16.22 13.30 3.12
C ASP A 648 -16.85 13.92 1.87
N SER A 649 -17.64 14.99 2.04
CA SER A 649 -18.27 15.69 0.91
C SER A 649 -17.26 16.53 0.15
N SER A 650 -16.38 17.26 0.85
CA SER A 650 -15.28 18.00 0.22
C SER A 650 -14.35 17.08 -0.56
N ILE A 651 -13.97 15.92 0.00
CA ILE A 651 -13.14 14.94 -0.72
C ILE A 651 -13.87 14.40 -1.96
N GLY A 652 -15.15 14.02 -1.83
CA GLY A 652 -15.96 13.59 -2.97
C GLY A 652 -16.03 14.66 -4.06
N PHE A 653 -16.28 15.91 -3.69
CA PHE A 653 -16.29 17.05 -4.59
C PHE A 653 -14.95 17.22 -5.32
N LEU A 654 -13.81 17.09 -4.64
CA LEU A 654 -12.48 17.18 -5.26
C LEU A 654 -12.23 16.05 -6.27
N HIS A 655 -12.69 14.82 -6.00
CA HIS A 655 -12.63 13.74 -6.99
C HIS A 655 -13.44 14.08 -8.25
N LEU A 656 -14.62 14.67 -8.11
CA LEU A 656 -15.41 15.14 -9.25
C LEU A 656 -14.67 16.24 -10.02
N MET A 657 -14.12 17.24 -9.33
CA MET A 657 -13.39 18.32 -9.98
C MET A 657 -12.13 17.82 -10.69
N LYS A 658 -11.44 16.83 -10.11
CA LYS A 658 -10.26 16.19 -10.70
C LYS A 658 -10.54 15.60 -12.08
N THR A 659 -11.70 14.94 -12.27
CA THR A 659 -12.08 14.39 -13.59
C THR A 659 -12.68 15.45 -14.50
N LEU A 660 -13.53 16.33 -13.99
CA LEU A 660 -14.16 17.40 -14.79
C LEU A 660 -13.17 18.40 -15.39
N PHE A 661 -12.07 18.71 -14.69
CA PHE A 661 -11.08 19.65 -15.19
C PHE A 661 -10.34 19.17 -16.44
N LEU A 662 -10.30 17.86 -16.70
CA LEU A 662 -9.79 17.30 -17.95
C LEU A 662 -10.66 17.71 -19.16
N HIS A 663 -11.94 18.03 -18.92
CA HIS A 663 -12.96 18.31 -19.93
C HIS A 663 -13.51 19.74 -19.82
N SER A 664 -12.65 20.71 -19.48
CA SER A 664 -13.04 22.10 -19.15
C SER A 664 -13.05 23.10 -20.32
N LYS A 665 -12.64 22.69 -21.52
CA LYS A 665 -12.41 23.60 -22.67
C LYS A 665 -13.64 24.40 -23.10
N ASN A 666 -14.83 23.81 -23.03
CA ASN A 666 -16.09 24.41 -23.51
C ASN A 666 -16.93 25.04 -22.39
N VAL A 667 -16.38 25.16 -21.17
CA VAL A 667 -17.09 25.68 -20.00
C VAL A 667 -16.87 27.18 -19.90
N ASP A 668 -17.91 27.94 -19.55
CA ASP A 668 -17.78 29.37 -19.29
C ASP A 668 -16.77 29.64 -18.16
N LYS A 669 -15.75 30.44 -18.50
CA LYS A 669 -14.64 30.83 -17.61
C LYS A 669 -15.13 31.43 -16.28
N ARG A 670 -16.26 32.14 -16.29
CA ARG A 670 -16.83 32.76 -15.07
C ARG A 670 -17.27 31.72 -14.05
N HIS A 671 -17.91 30.64 -14.52
CA HIS A 671 -18.34 29.54 -13.67
C HIS A 671 -17.13 28.76 -13.19
N LEU A 672 -16.20 28.44 -14.08
CA LEU A 672 -14.97 27.71 -13.76
C LEU A 672 -14.17 28.38 -12.63
N LEU A 673 -14.06 29.72 -12.66
CA LEU A 673 -13.35 30.48 -11.63
C LEU A 673 -13.99 30.35 -10.23
N GLN A 674 -15.30 30.07 -10.14
CA GLN A 674 -15.97 29.88 -8.85
C GLN A 674 -15.50 28.59 -8.18
N TYR A 675 -15.44 27.50 -8.95
CA TYR A 675 -14.98 26.20 -8.45
C TYR A 675 -13.49 26.25 -8.08
N LEU A 676 -12.66 26.90 -8.91
CA LEU A 676 -11.24 27.10 -8.59
C LEU A 676 -11.05 27.95 -7.33
N GLN A 677 -11.85 29.00 -7.14
CA GLN A 677 -11.80 29.81 -5.92
C GLN A 677 -12.14 28.99 -4.68
N PHE A 678 -13.12 28.07 -4.76
CA PHE A 678 -13.44 27.18 -3.66
C PHE A 678 -12.26 26.26 -3.30
N ILE A 679 -11.65 25.60 -4.30
CA ILE A 679 -10.50 24.70 -4.07
C ILE A 679 -9.30 25.47 -3.49
N VAL A 680 -8.91 26.58 -4.11
CA VAL A 680 -7.71 27.32 -3.68
C VAL A 680 -7.94 28.00 -2.33
N LYS A 681 -8.99 28.82 -2.20
CA LYS A 681 -9.17 29.68 -1.02
C LYS A 681 -9.76 28.95 0.18
N SER A 682 -10.75 28.09 -0.03
CA SER A 682 -11.42 27.42 1.09
C SER A 682 -10.73 26.11 1.47
N ILE A 683 -10.11 25.38 0.53
CA ILE A 683 -9.49 24.09 0.84
C ILE A 683 -7.98 24.25 1.04
N ILE A 684 -7.22 24.60 0.00
CA ILE A 684 -5.75 24.65 0.08
C ILE A 684 -5.24 25.69 1.10
N CYS A 685 -5.80 26.90 1.11
CA CYS A 685 -5.32 27.92 2.05
C CYS A 685 -5.69 27.63 3.51
N GLN A 686 -6.75 26.86 3.77
CA GLN A 686 -7.30 26.68 5.13
C GLN A 686 -7.16 25.26 5.68
N PHE A 687 -6.66 24.28 4.92
CA PHE A 687 -6.64 22.89 5.41
C PHE A 687 -5.78 22.75 6.67
N ALA A 688 -4.71 23.54 6.84
CA ALA A 688 -3.89 23.49 8.05
C ALA A 688 -4.58 24.10 9.28
N ASP A 689 -5.49 25.06 9.06
CA ASP A 689 -6.17 25.79 10.14
C ASP A 689 -7.47 25.10 10.63
N ARG A 690 -7.92 24.07 9.92
CA ARG A 690 -9.14 23.33 10.21
C ARG A 690 -8.90 22.25 11.27
N SER A 691 -9.97 21.91 11.99
CA SER A 691 -9.96 20.77 12.91
C SER A 691 -10.47 19.50 12.23
N TYR A 692 -9.84 18.38 12.52
CA TYR A 692 -10.10 17.07 11.91
C TYR A 692 -10.32 16.01 12.99
N GLU A 693 -11.28 15.12 12.77
CA GLU A 693 -11.42 13.91 13.59
C GLU A 693 -10.34 12.88 13.24
N ASN A 694 -10.00 12.77 11.94
CA ASN A 694 -8.98 11.87 11.44
C ASN A 694 -7.91 12.63 10.64
N VAL A 695 -6.65 12.51 11.06
CA VAL A 695 -5.49 13.13 10.40
C VAL A 695 -5.24 12.55 9.00
N ALA A 696 -5.52 11.27 8.76
CA ALA A 696 -5.42 10.68 7.42
C ALA A 696 -6.36 11.38 6.42
N GLN A 697 -7.56 11.75 6.87
CA GLN A 697 -8.53 12.48 6.05
C GLN A 697 -8.04 13.88 5.69
N MET A 698 -7.31 14.56 6.59
CA MET A 698 -6.67 15.85 6.31
C MET A 698 -5.67 15.74 5.15
N TRP A 699 -4.79 14.74 5.19
CA TRP A 699 -3.80 14.51 4.12
C TRP A 699 -4.47 14.14 2.80
N HIS A 700 -5.48 13.27 2.83
CA HIS A 700 -6.24 12.92 1.64
C HIS A 700 -6.96 14.15 1.03
N LEU A 701 -7.53 15.04 1.86
CA LEU A 701 -8.13 16.29 1.38
C LEU A 701 -7.11 17.18 0.63
N CYS A 702 -5.91 17.32 1.19
CA CYS A 702 -4.83 18.07 0.55
C CYS A 702 -4.38 17.44 -0.78
N SER A 703 -4.15 16.12 -0.78
CA SER A 703 -3.76 15.36 -1.98
C SER A 703 -4.80 15.50 -3.09
N ALA A 704 -6.08 15.28 -2.78
CA ALA A 704 -7.17 15.37 -3.75
C ALA A 704 -7.29 16.79 -4.34
N ALA A 705 -7.09 17.84 -3.54
CA ALA A 705 -7.15 19.22 -4.00
C ALA A 705 -6.00 19.56 -4.97
N CYS A 706 -4.78 19.14 -4.62
CA CYS A 706 -3.61 19.35 -5.46
C CYS A 706 -3.72 18.58 -6.78
N ASP A 707 -4.22 17.34 -6.73
CA ASP A 707 -4.47 16.50 -7.90
C ASP A 707 -5.50 17.11 -8.86
N SER A 708 -6.57 17.73 -8.33
CA SER A 708 -7.53 18.44 -9.17
C SER A 708 -6.86 19.59 -9.93
N LEU A 709 -6.07 20.41 -9.25
CA LEU A 709 -5.36 21.53 -9.88
C LEU A 709 -4.29 21.06 -10.87
N TYR A 710 -3.59 19.97 -10.56
CA TYR A 710 -2.64 19.35 -11.49
C TYR A 710 -3.34 18.93 -12.80
N ASN A 711 -4.47 18.23 -12.71
CA ASN A 711 -5.22 17.82 -13.89
C ASN A 711 -5.69 19.02 -14.74
N PHE A 712 -5.97 20.16 -14.08
CA PHE A 712 -6.33 21.40 -14.75
C PHE A 712 -5.16 22.06 -15.51
N LEU A 713 -3.91 21.88 -15.04
CA LEU A 713 -2.72 22.54 -15.58
C LEU A 713 -1.86 21.65 -16.50
N HIS A 714 -1.79 20.34 -16.28
CA HIS A 714 -0.77 19.46 -16.89
C HIS A 714 -0.79 19.37 -18.43
N ARG A 715 -1.91 19.68 -19.08
CA ARG A 715 -2.06 19.72 -20.55
C ARG A 715 -2.20 21.15 -21.09
N TYR A 716 -1.95 22.15 -20.26
CA TYR A 716 -2.14 23.54 -20.63
C TYR A 716 -0.92 24.10 -21.34
N ALA A 717 -1.14 24.74 -22.49
CA ALA A 717 -0.13 25.48 -23.21
C ALA A 717 -0.42 26.98 -23.09
N ILE A 718 0.58 27.74 -22.66
CA ILE A 718 0.42 29.19 -22.46
C ILE A 718 0.60 29.91 -23.80
N THR A 719 -0.39 30.73 -24.15
CA THR A 719 -0.36 31.60 -25.33
C THR A 719 -0.52 33.06 -24.92
N ALA A 720 -0.14 34.00 -25.80
CA ALA A 720 -0.39 35.42 -25.57
C ALA A 720 -1.89 35.74 -25.43
N GLU A 721 -2.74 35.05 -26.20
CA GLU A 721 -4.20 35.19 -26.13
C GLU A 721 -4.76 34.77 -24.77
N ALA A 722 -4.20 33.72 -24.15
CA ALA A 722 -4.64 33.27 -22.84
C ALA A 722 -4.50 34.36 -21.76
N ILE A 723 -3.45 35.17 -21.85
CA ILE A 723 -3.19 36.27 -20.90
C ILE A 723 -4.19 37.40 -21.13
N LEU A 724 -4.40 37.79 -22.39
CA LEU A 724 -5.37 38.83 -22.75
C LEU A 724 -6.80 38.45 -22.34
N ASN A 725 -7.12 37.16 -22.45
CA ASN A 725 -8.43 36.62 -22.12
C ASN A 725 -8.60 36.26 -20.63
N ALA A 726 -7.59 36.51 -19.80
CA ALA A 726 -7.57 36.17 -18.37
C ALA A 726 -8.02 34.72 -18.10
N ASP A 727 -7.39 33.77 -18.81
CA ASP A 727 -7.72 32.35 -18.67
C ASP A 727 -7.63 31.89 -17.21
N PRO A 728 -8.58 31.06 -16.71
CA PRO A 728 -8.57 30.64 -15.31
C PRO A 728 -7.31 29.87 -14.89
N GLN A 729 -6.63 29.20 -15.82
CA GLN A 729 -5.33 28.57 -15.62
C GLN A 729 -4.26 29.59 -15.22
N ILE A 730 -4.23 30.74 -15.87
CA ILE A 730 -3.31 31.84 -15.54
C ILE A 730 -3.59 32.35 -14.13
N VAL A 731 -4.86 32.48 -13.75
CA VAL A 731 -5.23 32.87 -12.38
C VAL A 731 -4.71 31.88 -11.35
N VAL A 732 -4.85 30.57 -11.57
CA VAL A 732 -4.32 29.54 -10.67
C VAL A 732 -2.79 29.60 -10.61
N LEU A 733 -2.11 29.70 -11.76
CA LEU A 733 -0.65 29.83 -11.82
C LEU A 733 -0.17 31.06 -11.04
N THR A 734 -0.84 32.20 -11.14
CA THR A 734 -0.47 33.40 -10.37
C THR A 734 -0.67 33.25 -8.86
N GLN A 735 -1.56 32.36 -8.40
CA GLN A 735 -1.69 32.05 -6.97
C GLN A 735 -0.56 31.12 -6.51
N ILE A 736 -0.12 30.17 -7.34
CA ILE A 736 0.92 29.19 -6.96
C ILE A 736 2.33 29.79 -7.11
N LEU A 737 2.58 30.58 -8.17
CA LEU A 737 3.89 31.15 -8.54
C LEU A 737 4.11 32.56 -7.97
N ASN A 738 3.50 32.88 -6.83
CA ASN A 738 3.73 34.09 -6.06
C ASN A 738 3.69 33.75 -4.57
N ASP A 739 4.24 34.63 -3.72
CA ASP A 739 4.13 34.50 -2.26
C ASP A 739 2.69 34.77 -1.80
N SER A 740 1.83 33.78 -2.03
CA SER A 740 0.42 33.78 -1.69
C SER A 740 0.15 32.84 -0.52
N PRO A 741 -1.02 32.95 0.14
CA PRO A 741 -1.44 31.96 1.13
C PRO A 741 -1.42 30.53 0.58
N ALA A 742 -1.77 30.34 -0.70
CA ALA A 742 -1.78 29.01 -1.31
C ALA A 742 -0.35 28.43 -1.41
N PHE A 743 0.63 29.22 -1.87
CA PHE A 743 2.02 28.78 -1.94
C PHE A 743 2.57 28.43 -0.55
N ARG A 744 2.30 29.26 0.47
CA ARG A 744 2.72 29.01 1.85
C ARG A 744 2.11 27.74 2.43
N SER A 745 0.82 27.50 2.18
CA SER A 745 0.14 26.28 2.63
C SER A 745 0.72 25.02 1.96
N LEU A 746 1.03 25.07 0.66
CA LEU A 746 1.73 23.98 -0.05
C LEU A 746 3.14 23.76 0.54
N GLY A 747 3.86 24.84 0.80
CA GLY A 747 5.17 24.81 1.44
C GLY A 747 5.14 24.19 2.85
N ALA A 748 4.10 24.46 3.64
CA ALA A 748 3.93 23.88 4.97
C ALA A 748 3.77 22.35 4.93
N VAL A 749 3.08 21.79 3.93
CA VAL A 749 2.98 20.33 3.72
C VAL A 749 4.36 19.71 3.49
N LEU A 750 5.18 20.35 2.68
CA LEU A 750 6.55 19.87 2.40
C LEU A 750 7.44 19.94 3.65
N CYS A 751 7.23 20.93 4.52
CA CYS A 751 7.99 21.03 5.76
C CYS A 751 7.61 19.92 6.75
N ASP A 752 6.31 19.70 7.01
CA ASP A 752 5.85 18.61 7.90
C ASP A 752 6.29 17.23 7.38
N GLY A 753 6.25 17.03 6.06
CA GLY A 753 6.73 15.79 5.45
C GLY A 753 8.23 15.58 5.65
N ALA A 754 9.06 16.60 5.40
CA ALA A 754 10.52 16.50 5.54
C ALA A 754 10.94 16.25 7.00
N GLU A 755 10.36 16.98 7.97
CA GLU A 755 10.65 16.80 9.40
C GLU A 755 10.37 15.36 9.85
N ARG A 756 9.22 14.81 9.45
CA ARG A 756 8.79 13.46 9.85
C ARG A 756 9.57 12.32 9.20
N LEU A 757 10.08 12.55 8.00
CA LEU A 757 11.01 11.64 7.32
C LEU A 757 12.38 11.63 8.01
N GLN A 758 12.85 12.78 8.50
CA GLN A 758 14.09 12.87 9.27
C GLN A 758 13.98 12.22 10.67
N ASP A 759 12.80 12.23 11.27
CA ASP A 759 12.53 11.65 12.59
C ASP A 759 12.36 10.11 12.57
N PHE A 760 12.37 9.45 11.40
CA PHE A 760 12.10 8.00 11.24
C PHE A 760 10.80 7.56 11.94
N SER A 761 9.82 8.46 12.01
CA SER A 761 8.49 8.16 12.54
C SER A 761 7.77 7.14 11.64
N PRO A 762 6.84 6.32 12.18
CA PRO A 762 6.11 5.34 11.37
C PRO A 762 5.47 6.02 10.15
N ARG A 763 5.72 5.44 8.98
CA ARG A 763 5.33 6.01 7.70
C ARG A 763 3.82 6.17 7.59
N SER A 764 3.39 7.34 7.14
CA SER A 764 1.99 7.62 6.82
C SER A 764 1.85 7.71 5.32
N MET A 765 1.21 6.70 4.72
CA MET A 765 0.97 6.65 3.27
C MET A 765 0.17 7.86 2.78
N ASP A 766 -0.83 8.31 3.56
CA ASP A 766 -1.65 9.46 3.20
C ASP A 766 -0.82 10.76 3.15
N ARG A 767 0.08 10.96 4.11
CA ARG A 767 0.99 12.12 4.12
C ARG A 767 1.94 12.06 2.92
N GLU A 768 2.55 10.91 2.67
CA GLU A 768 3.45 10.75 1.52
C GLU A 768 2.73 11.02 0.19
N ALA A 769 1.48 10.57 0.05
CA ALA A 769 0.64 10.87 -1.10
C ALA A 769 0.33 12.38 -1.22
N ALA A 770 0.04 13.07 -0.12
CA ALA A 770 -0.16 14.52 -0.11
C ALA A 770 1.10 15.27 -0.55
N VAL A 771 2.27 14.91 -0.01
CA VAL A 771 3.57 15.49 -0.41
C VAL A 771 3.82 15.25 -1.90
N LEU A 772 3.54 14.05 -2.42
CA LEU A 772 3.68 13.74 -3.85
C LEU A 772 2.79 14.64 -4.70
N SER A 773 1.52 14.78 -4.34
CA SER A 773 0.56 15.63 -5.05
C SER A 773 1.00 17.10 -5.07
N VAL A 774 1.57 17.59 -3.96
CA VAL A 774 2.12 18.96 -3.86
C VAL A 774 3.34 19.12 -4.76
N LEU A 775 4.32 18.20 -4.70
CA LEU A 775 5.50 18.23 -5.55
C LEU A 775 5.14 18.20 -7.03
N ARG A 776 4.19 17.34 -7.42
CA ARG A 776 3.70 17.23 -8.79
C ARG A 776 3.00 18.51 -9.28
N LEU A 777 2.23 19.17 -8.41
CA LEU A 777 1.60 20.47 -8.72
C LEU A 777 2.64 21.59 -8.86
N LEU A 778 3.68 21.59 -8.02
CA LEU A 778 4.77 22.56 -8.11
C LEU A 778 5.62 22.35 -9.37
N ASP A 779 5.96 21.11 -9.70
CA ASP A 779 6.73 20.74 -10.89
C ASP A 779 6.07 21.25 -12.18
N ILE A 780 4.77 20.98 -12.36
CA ILE A 780 4.04 21.52 -13.52
C ILE A 780 3.96 23.06 -13.49
N SER A 781 3.82 23.67 -12.31
CA SER A 781 3.76 25.13 -12.21
C SER A 781 5.11 25.77 -12.57
N VAL A 782 6.22 25.15 -12.17
CA VAL A 782 7.58 25.60 -12.46
C VAL A 782 7.90 25.47 -13.95
N SER A 783 7.58 24.33 -14.58
CA SER A 783 7.77 24.16 -16.03
C SER A 783 6.95 25.15 -16.88
N LEU A 784 5.80 25.60 -16.38
CA LEU A 784 4.98 26.63 -17.03
C LEU A 784 5.45 28.08 -16.76
N HIS A 785 6.41 28.30 -15.87
CA HIS A 785 6.86 29.64 -15.47
C HIS A 785 7.53 30.42 -16.61
N ALA A 786 8.49 29.80 -17.31
CA ALA A 786 9.20 30.47 -18.41
C ALA A 786 8.27 30.86 -19.58
N PRO A 787 7.38 29.96 -20.09
CA PRO A 787 6.36 30.33 -21.06
C PRO A 787 5.43 31.45 -20.56
N LEU A 788 5.04 31.43 -19.28
CA LEU A 788 4.18 32.45 -18.68
C LEU A 788 4.83 33.83 -18.71
N ILE A 789 6.07 33.94 -18.24
CA ILE A 789 6.81 35.19 -18.24
C ILE A 789 7.00 35.72 -19.66
N ASN A 790 7.35 34.86 -20.60
CA ASN A 790 7.53 35.25 -22.00
C ASN A 790 6.23 35.80 -22.61
N ALA A 791 5.10 35.16 -22.32
CA ALA A 791 3.80 35.62 -22.79
C ALA A 791 3.34 36.92 -22.09
N VAL A 792 3.62 37.10 -20.79
CA VAL A 792 3.33 38.36 -20.06
C VAL A 792 4.13 39.52 -20.64
N ARG A 793 5.43 39.31 -20.91
CA ARG A 793 6.29 40.29 -21.56
C ARG A 793 5.81 40.63 -22.97
N ALA A 794 5.42 39.63 -23.76
CA ALA A 794 4.92 39.83 -25.12
C ALA A 794 3.61 40.62 -25.18
N THR A 795 2.77 40.51 -24.15
CA THR A 795 1.46 41.18 -24.07
C THR A 795 1.46 42.50 -23.30
N ASN A 796 2.59 42.90 -22.70
CA ASN A 796 2.67 44.05 -21.77
C ASN A 796 1.59 44.02 -20.67
N SER A 797 1.27 42.82 -20.18
CA SER A 797 0.25 42.64 -19.15
C SER A 797 0.72 43.15 -17.79
N SER A 798 -0.21 43.62 -16.95
CA SER A 798 0.08 44.09 -15.58
C SER A 798 0.19 42.95 -14.56
N ILE A 799 0.15 41.68 -14.99
CA ILE A 799 0.26 40.52 -14.11
C ILE A 799 1.67 40.47 -13.52
N ILE A 800 1.76 40.43 -12.20
CA ILE A 800 3.02 40.31 -11.46
C ILE A 800 3.26 38.83 -11.16
N ILE A 801 4.43 38.33 -11.56
CA ILE A 801 4.90 36.97 -11.30
C ILE A 801 6.25 37.08 -10.63
N ALA A 802 6.37 36.47 -9.46
CA ALA A 802 7.63 36.38 -8.73
C ALA A 802 8.65 35.55 -9.52
N SER A 803 9.92 35.89 -9.36
CA SER A 803 11.00 35.10 -9.92
C SER A 803 11.18 33.82 -9.09
N LEU A 804 11.52 32.70 -9.72
CA LEU A 804 11.58 31.41 -9.02
C LEU A 804 12.62 31.40 -7.89
N ASP A 805 13.72 32.13 -8.06
CA ASP A 805 14.72 32.33 -7.01
C ASP A 805 14.14 33.03 -5.78
N SER A 806 13.28 34.04 -5.95
CA SER A 806 12.66 34.73 -4.82
C SER A 806 11.70 33.85 -4.02
N LEU A 807 11.05 32.86 -4.66
CA LEU A 807 10.13 31.94 -4.02
C LEU A 807 10.86 30.79 -3.33
N PHE A 808 11.66 30.04 -4.07
CA PHE A 808 12.28 28.80 -3.57
C PHE A 808 13.47 29.05 -2.62
N LEU A 809 14.13 30.22 -2.72
CA LEU A 809 15.16 30.64 -1.76
C LEU A 809 14.59 31.45 -0.59
N SER A 810 13.29 31.69 -0.54
CA SER A 810 12.68 32.33 0.63
C SER A 810 12.77 31.42 1.85
N LEU A 811 12.91 32.04 3.02
CA LEU A 811 12.97 31.34 4.30
C LEU A 811 11.61 30.78 4.66
N VAL A 812 11.60 29.55 5.17
CA VAL A 812 10.39 28.88 5.63
C VAL A 812 9.90 29.54 6.92
N GLN A 813 8.59 29.74 7.03
CA GLN A 813 7.98 30.24 8.27
C GLN A 813 8.18 29.22 9.40
N GLY A 814 8.92 29.61 10.44
CA GLY A 814 9.19 28.78 11.62
C GLY A 814 10.63 28.24 11.72
N ASN A 815 11.37 28.16 10.61
CA ASN A 815 12.78 27.73 10.61
C ASN A 815 13.66 28.77 9.90
N ALA A 816 14.39 29.57 10.69
CA ALA A 816 15.22 30.67 10.17
C ALA A 816 16.43 30.22 9.32
N THR A 817 16.72 28.91 9.29
CA THR A 817 17.87 28.36 8.57
C THR A 817 17.51 27.62 7.28
N ALA A 818 16.25 27.20 7.13
CA ALA A 818 15.80 26.42 6.00
C ALA A 818 15.07 27.29 4.95
N THR A 819 15.41 27.05 3.69
CA THR A 819 14.69 27.57 2.52
C THR A 819 13.78 26.49 1.95
N TYR A 820 12.75 26.86 1.18
CA TYR A 820 11.90 25.86 0.54
C TYR A 820 12.69 24.88 -0.33
N ILE A 821 13.74 25.35 -1.02
CA ILE A 821 14.60 24.45 -1.79
C ILE A 821 15.36 23.44 -0.93
N THR A 822 15.88 23.84 0.24
CA THR A 822 16.55 22.90 1.15
C THR A 822 15.60 21.82 1.67
N VAL A 823 14.34 22.18 1.92
CA VAL A 823 13.28 21.23 2.32
C VAL A 823 12.99 20.24 1.20
N ILE A 824 12.72 20.73 -0.01
CA ILE A 824 12.45 19.90 -1.20
C ILE A 824 13.61 18.93 -1.47
N VAL A 825 14.84 19.42 -1.37
CA VAL A 825 16.05 18.64 -1.65
C VAL A 825 16.35 17.62 -0.54
N SER A 826 15.93 17.87 0.70
CA SER A 826 16.14 16.92 1.81
C SER A 826 15.46 15.56 1.59
N TYR A 827 14.36 15.50 0.83
CA TYR A 827 13.70 14.26 0.44
C TYR A 827 14.57 13.33 -0.39
N LEU A 828 15.60 13.85 -1.09
CA LEU A 828 16.56 13.01 -1.82
C LEU A 828 17.36 12.09 -0.90
N ALA A 829 17.46 12.39 0.39
CA ALA A 829 18.10 11.51 1.37
C ALA A 829 17.45 10.11 1.39
N GLN A 830 16.15 10.01 1.08
CA GLN A 830 15.39 8.75 1.08
C GLN A 830 14.99 8.30 -0.34
N SER A 831 15.92 8.44 -1.29
CA SER A 831 15.65 8.20 -2.71
C SER A 831 15.11 6.81 -3.05
N GLU A 832 15.44 5.80 -2.26
CA GLU A 832 15.04 4.41 -2.48
C GLU A 832 13.56 4.17 -2.16
N VAL A 833 13.07 4.88 -1.14
CA VAL A 833 11.76 4.69 -0.54
C VAL A 833 10.66 5.45 -1.29
N ILE A 834 10.99 6.66 -1.78
CA ILE A 834 10.06 7.58 -2.43
C ILE A 834 10.49 7.98 -3.85
N PRO A 835 10.66 7.01 -4.78
CA PRO A 835 11.22 7.27 -6.11
C PRO A 835 10.36 8.23 -6.97
N ARG A 836 9.04 8.25 -6.77
CA ARG A 836 8.13 9.18 -7.48
C ARG A 836 8.36 10.63 -7.06
N HIS A 837 8.57 10.88 -5.77
CA HIS A 837 8.87 12.20 -5.24
C HIS A 837 10.19 12.72 -5.78
N VAL A 838 11.22 11.86 -5.80
CA VAL A 838 12.56 12.18 -6.31
C VAL A 838 12.49 12.67 -7.76
N TYR A 839 11.71 12.00 -8.61
CA TYR A 839 11.55 12.43 -10.01
C TYR A 839 11.11 13.91 -10.11
N HIS A 840 10.04 14.28 -9.42
CA HIS A 840 9.51 15.65 -9.43
C HIS A 840 10.49 16.64 -8.81
N ILE A 841 11.23 16.24 -7.77
CA ILE A 841 12.28 17.07 -7.16
C ILE A 841 13.41 17.37 -8.16
N VAL A 842 13.91 16.34 -8.86
CA VAL A 842 14.97 16.49 -9.86
C VAL A 842 14.48 17.31 -11.06
N SER A 843 13.22 17.15 -11.46
CA SER A 843 12.58 17.97 -12.50
C SER A 843 12.52 19.47 -12.10
N ILE A 844 12.07 19.77 -10.88
CA ILE A 844 12.06 21.15 -10.35
C ILE A 844 13.49 21.72 -10.32
N LEU A 845 14.47 20.95 -9.85
CA LEU A 845 15.88 21.38 -9.82
C LEU A 845 16.40 21.68 -11.23
N ARG A 846 16.13 20.82 -12.20
CA ARG A 846 16.50 21.01 -13.61
C ARG A 846 15.99 22.34 -14.15
N GLU A 847 14.69 22.62 -13.98
CA GLU A 847 14.10 23.87 -14.45
C GLU A 847 14.71 25.11 -13.74
N LEU A 848 14.98 25.03 -12.44
CA LEU A 848 15.65 26.10 -11.70
C LEU A 848 17.09 26.34 -12.20
N CYS A 849 17.81 25.29 -12.59
CA CYS A 849 19.17 25.40 -13.17
C CYS A 849 19.19 26.13 -14.50
N CYS A 850 18.17 25.89 -15.34
CA CYS A 850 18.07 26.42 -16.69
C CYS A 850 17.63 27.90 -16.75
N CYS A 851 17.10 28.45 -15.65
CA CYS A 851 16.52 29.80 -15.65
C CYS A 851 17.57 30.92 -15.82
N GLN A 852 18.61 30.96 -14.97
CA GLN A 852 19.72 31.92 -15.06
C GLN A 852 21.01 31.39 -14.40
N PRO A 853 22.21 31.68 -14.96
CA PRO A 853 23.49 31.34 -14.34
C PRO A 853 23.66 31.82 -12.89
N SER A 854 23.22 33.04 -12.60
CA SER A 854 23.33 33.65 -11.25
C SER A 854 22.55 32.91 -10.16
N ILE A 855 21.51 32.15 -10.53
CA ILE A 855 20.71 31.35 -9.61
C ILE A 855 21.50 30.13 -9.12
N GLN A 856 22.33 29.53 -9.99
CA GLN A 856 23.10 28.34 -9.64
C GLN A 856 24.06 28.59 -8.46
N SER A 857 24.77 29.73 -8.47
CA SER A 857 25.67 30.11 -7.36
C SER A 857 24.93 30.25 -6.02
N ARG A 858 23.71 30.80 -6.03
CA ARG A 858 22.86 30.96 -4.83
C ARG A 858 22.26 29.65 -4.37
N LEU A 859 21.87 28.77 -5.31
CA LEU A 859 21.42 27.42 -5.00
C LEU A 859 22.53 26.61 -4.32
N VAL A 860 23.78 26.70 -4.83
CA VAL A 860 24.91 26.02 -4.20
C VAL A 860 25.16 26.53 -2.78
N GLN A 861 25.07 27.84 -2.55
CA GLN A 861 25.20 28.41 -1.20
C GLN A 861 24.13 27.86 -0.25
N ALA A 862 22.86 27.82 -0.69
CA ALA A 862 21.75 27.29 0.10
C ALA A 862 21.87 25.79 0.38
N LEU A 863 22.38 25.00 -0.58
CA LEU A 863 22.50 23.55 -0.47
C LEU A 863 23.82 23.08 0.17
N SER A 864 24.79 23.98 0.37
CA SER A 864 26.09 23.64 0.96
C SER A 864 26.01 22.86 2.29
N PRO A 865 25.03 23.09 3.20
CA PRO A 865 24.90 22.32 4.44
C PRO A 865 24.53 20.84 4.22
N LEU A 866 23.87 20.52 3.10
CA LEU A 866 23.41 19.17 2.75
C LEU A 866 24.33 18.46 1.74
N SER A 867 25.48 19.07 1.42
CA SER A 867 26.37 18.61 0.34
C SER A 867 26.76 17.14 0.42
N LEU A 868 27.16 16.64 1.60
CA LEU A 868 27.56 15.24 1.79
C LEU A 868 26.42 14.26 1.51
N GLU A 869 25.23 14.53 2.07
CA GLU A 869 24.05 13.68 1.87
C GLU A 869 23.59 13.67 0.41
N LEU A 870 23.72 14.81 -0.27
CA LEU A 870 23.33 14.94 -1.68
C LEU A 870 24.25 14.17 -2.62
N ILE A 871 25.57 14.26 -2.41
CA ILE A 871 26.54 13.49 -3.20
C ILE A 871 26.23 11.99 -3.09
N GLU A 872 25.96 11.51 -1.87
CA GLU A 872 25.60 10.10 -1.63
C GLU A 872 24.28 9.73 -2.32
N SER A 873 23.24 10.54 -2.17
CA SER A 873 21.93 10.27 -2.78
C SER A 873 21.97 10.28 -4.30
N PHE A 874 22.68 11.20 -4.95
CA PHE A 874 22.81 11.21 -6.41
C PHE A 874 23.67 10.04 -6.93
N ALA A 875 24.68 9.62 -6.16
CA ALA A 875 25.42 8.40 -6.47
C ALA A 875 24.52 7.15 -6.38
N ARG A 876 23.62 7.07 -5.39
CA ARG A 876 22.61 6.00 -5.29
C ARG A 876 21.63 6.02 -6.47
N LEU A 877 21.12 7.19 -6.84
CA LEU A 877 20.15 7.35 -7.93
C LEU A 877 20.66 6.87 -9.29
N THR A 878 21.97 6.98 -9.53
CA THR A 878 22.62 6.59 -10.79
C THR A 878 23.22 5.17 -10.75
N SER A 879 23.20 4.51 -9.60
CA SER A 879 23.83 3.20 -9.41
C SER A 879 22.92 2.04 -9.86
N VAL A 880 23.27 1.42 -10.98
CA VAL A 880 22.62 0.19 -11.50
C VAL A 880 22.80 -1.00 -10.55
N LYS A 881 23.77 -0.96 -9.63
CA LYS A 881 24.04 -2.04 -8.66
C LYS A 881 23.09 -2.03 -7.46
N MET A 882 22.53 -0.86 -7.11
CA MET A 882 21.69 -0.71 -5.92
C MET A 882 20.20 -0.83 -6.24
N ALA A 883 19.80 -0.42 -7.45
CA ALA A 883 18.40 -0.46 -7.86
C ALA A 883 18.27 -0.88 -9.33
N VAL A 884 17.20 -1.62 -9.66
CA VAL A 884 16.85 -1.91 -11.04
C VAL A 884 16.44 -0.61 -11.74
N ILE A 885 17.15 -0.27 -12.82
CA ILE A 885 16.95 0.92 -13.63
C ILE A 885 16.62 0.49 -15.06
N GLU A 886 15.47 0.92 -15.57
CA GLU A 886 15.06 0.71 -16.96
C GLU A 886 15.23 2.02 -17.75
N ALA A 887 16.36 2.17 -18.44
CA ALA A 887 16.62 3.31 -19.32
C ALA A 887 17.25 2.85 -20.64
N SER A 888 16.58 3.13 -21.75
CA SER A 888 17.17 3.00 -23.10
C SER A 888 17.41 4.38 -23.70
N ALA A 889 18.50 4.53 -24.45
CA ALA A 889 18.78 5.74 -25.23
C ALA A 889 17.80 5.91 -26.42
N LEU A 890 17.11 4.84 -26.82
CA LEU A 890 16.13 4.84 -27.91
C LEU A 890 14.72 5.25 -27.46
N ASP A 891 14.46 5.22 -26.15
CA ASP A 891 13.12 5.53 -25.67
C ASP A 891 12.91 7.03 -25.57
N SER A 892 11.77 7.50 -26.08
CA SER A 892 11.37 8.90 -25.94
C SER A 892 11.25 9.29 -24.46
N PRO A 893 11.73 10.48 -24.05
CA PRO A 893 11.56 10.95 -22.69
C PRO A 893 10.08 11.13 -22.38
N VAL A 894 9.67 10.66 -21.20
CA VAL A 894 8.28 10.73 -20.74
C VAL A 894 8.16 11.85 -19.71
N TYR A 895 7.53 12.95 -20.11
CA TYR A 895 7.28 14.11 -19.25
C TYR A 895 5.86 14.15 -18.67
N HIS A 896 4.97 13.27 -19.13
CA HIS A 896 3.57 13.19 -18.68
C HIS A 896 3.20 11.75 -18.34
N GLY A 897 2.39 11.58 -17.30
CA GLY A 897 1.93 10.23 -16.89
C GLY A 897 3.01 9.39 -16.21
N ILE A 898 4.04 10.02 -15.62
CA ILE A 898 5.13 9.32 -14.92
C ILE A 898 4.63 8.38 -13.82
N ASP A 899 3.52 8.75 -13.15
CA ASP A 899 2.95 7.95 -12.06
C ASP A 899 2.42 6.58 -12.51
N GLU A 900 2.12 6.41 -13.80
CA GLU A 900 1.62 5.15 -14.40
C GLU A 900 2.77 4.19 -14.79
N LEU A 901 4.02 4.68 -14.80
CA LEU A 901 5.19 3.91 -15.17
C LEU A 901 5.63 2.92 -14.08
N SER A 902 6.40 1.90 -14.47
CA SER A 902 7.06 0.99 -13.52
C SER A 902 8.06 1.77 -12.65
N LEU A 903 8.30 1.31 -11.42
CA LEU A 903 9.29 1.94 -10.53
C LEU A 903 10.70 1.94 -11.14
N ALA A 904 11.07 0.86 -11.84
CA ALA A 904 12.35 0.76 -12.55
C ALA A 904 12.46 1.80 -13.67
N ARG A 905 11.36 2.06 -14.39
CA ARG A 905 11.31 3.09 -15.41
C ARG A 905 11.40 4.50 -14.84
N ILE A 906 10.71 4.78 -13.74
CA ILE A 906 10.77 6.07 -13.05
C ILE A 906 12.21 6.38 -12.61
N ARG A 907 12.93 5.38 -12.07
CA ARG A 907 14.35 5.52 -11.73
C ARG A 907 15.21 5.84 -12.94
N GLY A 908 14.95 5.18 -14.08
CA GLY A 908 15.61 5.47 -15.36
C GLY A 908 15.38 6.89 -15.87
N GLU A 909 14.13 7.36 -15.85
CA GLU A 909 13.79 8.73 -16.23
C GLU A 909 14.39 9.77 -15.27
N THR A 910 14.45 9.46 -13.97
CA THR A 910 15.08 10.34 -12.96
C THR A 910 16.58 10.49 -13.22
N ALA A 911 17.28 9.39 -13.52
CA ALA A 911 18.70 9.43 -13.89
C ALA A 911 18.93 10.23 -15.17
N ARG A 912 18.04 10.11 -16.16
CA ARG A 912 18.10 10.91 -17.40
C ARG A 912 17.95 12.41 -17.12
N LEU A 913 16.96 12.81 -16.31
CA LEU A 913 16.77 14.21 -15.90
C LEU A 913 17.98 14.75 -15.13
N PHE A 914 18.59 13.94 -14.28
CA PHE A 914 19.80 14.33 -13.56
C PHE A 914 20.97 14.60 -14.51
N ILE A 915 21.20 13.73 -15.51
CA ILE A 915 22.24 13.93 -16.53
C ILE A 915 21.98 15.20 -17.34
N GLU A 916 20.73 15.43 -17.75
CA GLU A 916 20.33 16.63 -18.48
C GLU A 916 20.54 17.91 -17.66
N MET A 917 20.19 17.88 -16.38
CA MET A 917 20.48 18.96 -15.43
C MET A 917 21.98 19.22 -15.34
N CYS A 918 22.81 18.17 -15.29
CA CYS A 918 24.26 18.33 -15.25
C CYS A 918 24.81 18.96 -16.53
N SER A 919 24.37 18.50 -17.70
CA SER A 919 24.78 19.08 -19.00
C SER A 919 24.39 20.56 -19.06
N SER A 920 23.13 20.88 -18.74
CA SER A 920 22.61 22.25 -18.78
C SER A 920 23.32 23.16 -17.77
N SER A 921 23.70 22.65 -16.60
CA SER A 921 24.41 23.43 -15.59
C SER A 921 25.84 23.78 -16.04
N ILE A 922 26.55 22.85 -16.70
CA ILE A 922 27.89 23.09 -17.25
C ILE A 922 27.84 24.05 -18.45
N GLU A 923 26.87 23.85 -19.36
CA GLU A 923 26.73 24.68 -20.57
C GLU A 923 26.41 26.15 -20.25
N ASN A 924 25.58 26.38 -19.23
CA ASN A 924 25.15 27.73 -18.85
C ASN A 924 26.23 28.54 -18.12
N ASP A 925 27.07 27.90 -17.29
CA ASP A 925 28.18 28.57 -16.60
C ASP A 925 29.33 27.62 -16.22
N PRO A 926 30.30 27.40 -17.12
CA PRO A 926 31.45 26.53 -16.85
C PRO A 926 32.51 27.19 -15.95
N GLY A 927 32.43 28.51 -15.72
CA GLY A 927 33.47 29.29 -15.07
C GLY A 927 33.21 29.62 -13.59
N THR A 928 32.06 29.24 -13.03
CA THR A 928 31.68 29.52 -11.64
C THR A 928 31.24 28.26 -10.88
N VAL A 929 31.02 28.38 -9.57
CA VAL A 929 30.55 27.25 -8.75
C VAL A 929 29.12 26.90 -9.16
N ASN A 930 28.97 25.77 -9.85
CA ASN A 930 27.70 25.24 -10.32
C ASN A 930 27.24 24.01 -9.50
N LEU A 931 26.02 23.55 -9.75
CA LEU A 931 25.42 22.44 -9.01
C LEU A 931 26.11 21.10 -9.30
N VAL A 932 26.71 20.93 -10.49
CA VAL A 932 27.48 19.73 -10.81
C VAL A 932 28.70 19.60 -9.93
N TYR A 933 29.44 20.69 -9.70
CA TYR A 933 30.59 20.66 -8.79
C TYR A 933 30.18 20.29 -7.37
N LEU A 934 29.02 20.76 -6.91
CA LEU A 934 28.46 20.36 -5.61
C LEU A 934 28.15 18.85 -5.56
N PHE A 935 27.43 18.32 -6.55
CA PHE A 935 27.00 16.92 -6.58
C PHE A 935 28.13 15.92 -6.86
N CYS A 936 29.19 16.34 -7.54
CA CYS A 936 30.40 15.53 -7.74
C CYS A 936 31.43 15.68 -6.61
N GLY A 937 31.17 16.53 -5.60
CA GLY A 937 32.10 16.79 -4.50
C GLY A 937 33.40 17.50 -4.92
N LEU A 938 33.37 18.22 -6.04
CA LEU A 938 34.53 18.91 -6.61
C LEU A 938 34.63 20.33 -6.05
N LYS A 939 35.79 20.71 -5.52
CA LYS A 939 36.08 22.10 -5.14
C LYS A 939 36.70 22.82 -6.34
N MET A 940 36.11 23.95 -6.73
CA MET A 940 36.58 24.81 -7.82
C MET A 940 38.10 25.11 -7.81
N PRO A 941 38.79 25.38 -6.67
CA PRO A 941 40.24 25.57 -6.65
C PRO A 941 41.07 24.34 -7.08
N ASP A 942 40.51 23.12 -7.04
CA ASP A 942 41.21 21.90 -7.46
C ASP A 942 41.15 21.68 -8.99
N LEU A 943 40.19 22.31 -9.68
CA LEU A 943 39.97 22.19 -11.13
C LEU A 943 40.74 23.20 -11.98
N VAL A 944 41.28 24.28 -11.39
CA VAL A 944 42.05 25.31 -12.13
C VAL A 944 43.30 24.71 -12.81
N ASN A 945 43.76 23.53 -12.37
CA ASN A 945 44.86 22.79 -12.98
C ASN A 945 44.42 21.63 -13.90
N SER A 946 43.11 21.42 -14.10
CA SER A 946 42.62 20.39 -15.02
C SER A 946 42.58 20.95 -16.44
N ILE A 947 43.34 20.32 -17.34
CA ILE A 947 43.34 20.65 -18.76
C ILE A 947 41.97 20.22 -19.31
N ILE A 948 41.09 21.19 -19.60
CA ILE A 948 39.87 20.93 -20.35
C ILE A 948 40.30 20.64 -21.78
N GLU A 949 40.32 19.36 -22.18
CA GLU A 949 40.39 19.01 -23.60
C GLU A 949 39.09 19.45 -24.29
N SER A 950 39.23 20.32 -25.30
CA SER A 950 38.13 20.76 -26.14
C SER A 950 37.44 19.56 -26.82
N PRO A 951 36.11 19.47 -26.84
CA PRO A 951 35.42 18.37 -27.49
C PRO A 951 35.61 18.50 -29.00
N GLY A 952 36.36 17.59 -29.61
CA GLY A 952 36.54 17.58 -31.07
C GLY A 952 37.89 17.11 -31.61
N LYS A 953 38.76 16.44 -30.84
CA LYS A 953 39.91 15.71 -31.40
C LYS A 953 40.23 14.42 -30.64
N SER A 954 39.49 13.36 -30.93
CA SER A 954 40.02 11.99 -31.10
C SER A 954 38.99 11.14 -31.84
#